data_AF-A0A228QI36-F1
#
_entry.id   AF-A0A228QI36-F1
#
_cell.length_a   1.000
_cell.length_b   1.000
_cell.length_c   1.000
_cell.angle_alpha   90.00
_cell.angle_beta   90.00
_cell.angle_gamma   90.00
#
_symmetry.space_group_name_H-M   'P 1'
#
loop_
_entity.id
_entity.type
_entity.pdbx_description
1 polymer ?
#
loop_
_entity_poly.entity_id
_entity_poly.type
_entity_poly.pdbx_seq_one_letter_code
_entity_poly.pdbx_strand_id
1 'polypeptide(L)'
;MREQRHPMPWLTILLAVVNAVVFLLMWRQASYGPLSNGLLLDWGANFAPYTLTGQPWRLLTSAFLHGGWMHLALNLYMLVVLGTVLERVGGTLRFGVAYLLSALGGSLLSALWHGYHEVGGASLAFGVALQTSGIKPVVSVGASGALMGLAGAAAAFALRRAREGGNDAPVVINLGAVGQVIAINLLSGFFIGGIDQAAHLGGVIAGFVAGWLIYGAGRSGQVRGGVVVPLVLAVLGSVAMLFAAQRAGSEELQAWRVEMDREMAHDAAQRQAKRQAAAIDAQIRDDEQHRPAPVSAEQAAGTVVPVGKSPYAMVLGATGKRLYVTDIDANTLVVVDVDRRAVVRTIAGEPFKTGLDGCPGNMCRGRGASGVYVSPDERYAYVASMRENGLVRIDLNSGAIVDGVALGRFPRAIVASASNDRLYVLNSLDDTISVVSLAHWPQVVATLPLGEHDAAGVEFGRALSMWLSPDGRRLYAYAMQKSAIVAFDTATNAPVQTYPVDQDFIQAMPGANGAGTWFYNASAVQWRDASSLTARGSYPVCQTSMHGFDGNGDGTLIAVTGYDGKPLRVIKTATRRTVGEFPVTAGVSQTIFAPDRRTLFALGASGTLSFLSMDRSLDYLRDDGDGEFLCAVSAADGTEDGGE
;
A
#
# COMPACT_ATOMS: atom_id res chain seq x y z
N MET A 1 24.00 -53.86 42.26
CA MET A 1 23.93 -52.38 42.24
C MET A 1 22.96 -51.99 41.12
N ARG A 2 21.81 -51.39 41.44
CA ARG A 2 20.93 -50.82 40.40
C ARG A 2 21.51 -49.47 40.01
N GLU A 3 22.01 -49.32 38.77
CA GLU A 3 22.28 -47.99 38.21
C GLU A 3 21.01 -47.14 38.32
N GLN A 4 21.04 -46.12 39.16
CA GLN A 4 19.99 -45.11 39.18
C GLN A 4 20.11 -44.31 37.88
N ARG A 5 19.35 -44.69 36.85
CA ARG A 5 19.16 -43.84 35.67
C ARG A 5 18.49 -42.55 36.13
N HIS A 6 19.24 -41.45 36.18
CA HIS A 6 18.67 -40.13 36.42
C HIS A 6 17.74 -39.78 35.25
N PRO A 7 16.47 -39.41 35.50
CA PRO A 7 15.58 -38.99 34.42
C PRO A 7 16.16 -37.77 33.70
N MET A 8 16.05 -37.78 32.37
CA MET A 8 16.49 -36.67 31.51
C MET A 8 15.72 -35.38 31.88
N PRO A 9 16.40 -34.21 31.93
CA PRO A 9 15.78 -32.93 32.27
C PRO A 9 15.01 -32.35 31.06
N TRP A 10 13.89 -32.99 30.72
CA TRP A 10 13.12 -32.71 29.51
C TRP A 10 12.59 -31.28 29.46
N LEU A 11 12.12 -30.72 30.58
CA LEU A 11 11.57 -29.36 30.58
C LEU A 11 12.66 -28.31 30.45
N THR A 12 13.82 -28.53 31.06
CA THR A 12 15.00 -27.66 30.87
C THR A 12 15.41 -27.60 29.39
N ILE A 13 15.50 -28.76 28.72
CA ILE A 13 15.84 -28.86 27.30
C ILE A 13 14.75 -28.18 26.45
N LEU A 14 13.47 -28.43 26.75
CA LEU A 14 12.36 -27.82 26.02
C LEU A 14 12.40 -26.29 26.11
N LEU A 15 12.60 -25.73 27.30
CA LEU A 15 12.71 -24.27 27.50
C LEU A 15 13.91 -23.70 26.74
N ALA A 16 15.05 -24.41 26.71
CA ALA A 16 16.21 -23.98 25.93
C ALA A 16 15.91 -23.94 24.42
N VAL A 17 15.25 -24.98 23.89
CA VAL A 17 14.84 -25.04 22.47
C VAL A 17 13.84 -23.93 22.13
N VAL A 18 12.82 -23.72 22.97
CA VAL A 18 11.83 -22.65 22.76
C VAL A 18 12.50 -21.28 22.70
N ASN A 19 13.40 -20.97 23.64
CA ASN A 19 14.13 -19.72 23.65
C ASN A 19 14.99 -19.51 22.40
N ALA A 20 15.67 -20.56 21.93
CA ALA A 20 16.46 -20.51 20.70
C ALA A 20 15.57 -20.29 19.46
N VAL A 21 14.43 -20.99 19.36
CA VAL A 21 13.49 -20.86 18.23
C VAL A 21 12.88 -19.46 18.20
N VAL A 22 12.38 -18.95 19.33
CA VAL A 22 11.81 -17.59 19.42
C VAL A 22 12.84 -16.55 18.96
N PHE A 23 14.08 -16.64 19.45
CA PHE A 23 15.15 -15.72 19.04
C PHE A 23 15.47 -15.81 17.54
N LEU A 24 15.54 -17.01 16.96
CA LEU A 24 15.81 -17.18 15.53
C LEU A 24 14.70 -16.59 14.65
N LEU A 25 13.43 -16.71 15.07
CA LEU A 25 12.30 -16.11 14.36
C LEU A 25 12.36 -14.58 14.42
N MET A 26 12.67 -14.00 15.58
CA MET A 26 12.87 -12.56 15.73
C MET A 26 14.03 -12.04 14.89
N TRP A 27 15.17 -12.73 14.91
CA TRP A 27 16.36 -12.36 14.15
C TRP A 27 16.12 -12.42 12.64
N ARG A 28 15.35 -13.42 12.17
CA ARG A 28 14.88 -13.46 10.78
C ARG A 28 13.98 -12.27 10.44
N GLN A 29 13.05 -11.89 11.31
CA GLN A 29 12.19 -10.72 11.10
C GLN A 29 12.99 -9.41 11.06
N ALA A 30 14.08 -9.32 11.82
CA ALA A 30 15.06 -8.24 11.78
C ALA A 30 16.01 -8.30 10.56
N SER A 31 15.75 -9.18 9.58
CA SER A 31 16.64 -9.39 8.42
C SER A 31 18.08 -9.68 8.82
N TYR A 32 18.27 -10.46 9.90
CA TYR A 32 19.55 -10.85 10.46
C TYR A 32 20.38 -9.70 11.07
N GLY A 33 19.77 -8.53 11.30
CA GLY A 33 20.39 -7.39 11.98
C GLY A 33 20.17 -7.35 13.51
N PRO A 34 20.56 -6.24 14.16
CA PRO A 34 20.24 -5.97 15.58
C PRO A 34 18.73 -5.92 15.83
N LEU A 35 18.28 -6.31 17.03
CA LEU A 35 16.88 -6.28 17.41
C LEU A 35 16.52 -4.91 17.99
N SER A 36 15.57 -4.20 17.37
CA SER A 36 15.09 -2.91 17.88
C SER A 36 14.11 -3.09 19.05
N ASN A 37 13.94 -2.04 19.86
CA ASN A 37 12.94 -2.01 20.93
C ASN A 37 11.53 -2.24 20.39
N GLY A 38 11.16 -1.62 19.25
CA GLY A 38 9.87 -1.86 18.60
C GLY A 38 9.65 -3.34 18.26
N LEU A 39 10.65 -4.03 17.71
CA LEU A 39 10.54 -5.46 17.42
C LEU A 39 10.45 -6.31 18.71
N LEU A 40 11.20 -5.97 19.75
CA LEU A 40 11.08 -6.64 21.05
C LEU A 40 9.67 -6.46 21.63
N LEU A 41 9.07 -5.28 21.48
CA LEU A 41 7.72 -4.97 21.92
C LEU A 41 6.64 -5.69 21.09
N ASP A 42 6.81 -5.80 19.77
CA ASP A 42 5.96 -6.61 18.89
C ASP A 42 5.90 -8.08 19.37
N TRP A 43 7.02 -8.59 19.88
CA TRP A 43 7.14 -9.95 20.41
C TRP A 43 6.78 -10.11 21.89
N GLY A 44 6.35 -9.03 22.55
CA GLY A 44 5.85 -9.10 23.92
C GLY A 44 6.87 -8.81 25.00
N ALA A 45 7.90 -8.01 24.72
CA ALA A 45 8.80 -7.50 25.75
C ALA A 45 8.04 -6.74 26.83
N ASN A 46 8.57 -6.78 28.05
CA ASN A 46 7.95 -6.14 29.18
C ASN A 46 8.24 -4.64 29.12
N PHE A 47 7.19 -3.84 29.16
CA PHE A 47 7.29 -2.38 29.09
C PHE A 47 6.17 -1.81 29.93
N ALA A 48 6.52 -1.11 31.01
CA ALA A 48 5.56 -0.69 32.02
C ALA A 48 4.33 0.05 31.43
N PRO A 49 4.50 1.00 30.47
CA PRO A 49 3.38 1.64 29.79
C PRO A 49 2.41 0.68 29.12
N TYR A 50 2.83 -0.46 28.56
CA TYR A 50 1.91 -1.46 28.00
C TYR A 50 1.41 -2.45 29.05
N THR A 51 2.33 -2.99 29.85
CA THR A 51 2.04 -4.04 30.82
C THR A 51 1.04 -3.58 31.86
N LEU A 52 1.22 -2.37 32.40
CA LEU A 52 0.39 -1.81 33.46
C LEU A 52 -0.89 -1.12 32.96
N THR A 53 -1.05 -0.88 31.65
CA THR A 53 -2.23 -0.19 31.09
C THR A 53 -3.12 -1.07 30.20
N GLY A 54 -2.84 -2.39 30.11
CA GLY A 54 -3.77 -3.32 29.45
C GLY A 54 -3.16 -4.56 28.79
N GLN A 55 -1.84 -4.72 28.80
CA GLN A 55 -1.16 -5.88 28.17
C GLN A 55 -0.42 -6.75 29.20
N PRO A 56 -1.10 -7.30 30.24
CA PRO A 56 -0.45 -8.03 31.32
C PRO A 56 0.20 -9.35 30.87
N TRP A 57 -0.19 -9.89 29.71
CA TRP A 57 0.43 -11.07 29.11
C TRP A 57 1.92 -10.86 28.82
N ARG A 58 2.39 -9.61 28.70
CA ARG A 58 3.81 -9.24 28.55
C ARG A 58 4.69 -9.73 29.70
N LEU A 59 4.12 -9.87 30.91
CA LEU A 59 4.82 -10.44 32.05
C LEU A 59 5.33 -11.86 31.78
N LEU A 60 4.57 -12.63 31.01
CA LEU A 60 4.91 -13.99 30.64
C LEU A 60 5.75 -14.06 29.36
N THR A 61 5.33 -13.37 28.29
CA THR A 61 6.00 -13.48 26.98
C THR A 61 7.43 -12.98 27.01
N SER A 62 7.70 -11.89 27.75
CA SER A 62 9.04 -11.33 27.91
C SER A 62 10.06 -12.34 28.45
N ALA A 63 9.63 -13.34 29.21
CA ALA A 63 10.49 -14.39 29.77
C ALA A 63 11.16 -15.27 28.71
N PHE A 64 10.71 -15.20 27.45
CA PHE A 64 11.24 -15.97 26.33
C PHE A 64 12.04 -15.14 25.32
N LEU A 65 12.16 -13.83 25.56
CA LEU A 65 12.80 -12.91 24.63
C LEU A 65 14.27 -12.67 25.00
N HIS A 66 15.08 -12.34 23.99
CA HIS A 66 16.49 -12.04 24.16
C HIS A 66 16.91 -10.90 23.24
N GLY A 67 17.62 -9.90 23.76
CA GLY A 67 18.09 -8.75 22.98
C GLY A 67 19.29 -8.99 22.07
N GLY A 68 19.91 -10.18 22.11
CA GLY A 68 21.06 -10.49 21.26
C GLY A 68 21.68 -11.86 21.53
N TRP A 69 22.65 -12.24 20.68
CA TRP A 69 23.30 -13.55 20.72
C TRP A 69 24.02 -13.86 22.03
N MET A 70 24.79 -12.91 22.56
CA MET A 70 25.48 -13.08 23.84
C MET A 70 24.47 -13.27 24.98
N HIS A 71 23.39 -12.49 24.98
CA HIS A 71 22.34 -12.61 25.98
C HIS A 71 21.66 -13.99 25.90
N LEU A 72 21.32 -14.48 24.71
CA LEU A 72 20.78 -15.83 24.51
C LEU A 72 21.76 -16.91 25.01
N ALA A 73 23.02 -16.86 24.59
CA ALA A 73 24.01 -17.88 24.94
C ALA A 73 24.20 -18.03 26.45
N LEU A 74 24.33 -16.91 27.17
CA LEU A 74 24.48 -16.90 28.63
C LEU A 74 23.22 -17.39 29.34
N ASN A 75 22.04 -17.03 28.84
CA ASN A 75 20.77 -17.51 29.40
C ASN A 75 20.59 -19.02 29.20
N LEU A 76 20.88 -19.53 28.00
CA LEU A 76 20.80 -20.97 27.72
C LEU A 76 21.80 -21.75 28.56
N TYR A 77 23.02 -21.25 28.72
CA TYR A 77 24.02 -21.86 29.60
C TYR A 77 23.51 -21.96 31.04
N MET A 78 23.01 -20.85 31.62
CA MET A 78 22.50 -20.85 32.98
C MET A 78 21.25 -21.70 33.17
N LEU A 79 20.35 -21.69 32.19
CA LEU A 79 19.17 -22.55 32.18
C LEU A 79 19.56 -24.02 32.22
N VAL A 80 20.52 -24.43 31.39
CA VAL A 80 20.98 -25.82 31.35
C VAL A 80 21.68 -26.22 32.65
N VAL A 81 22.58 -25.39 33.18
CA VAL A 81 23.32 -25.70 34.40
C VAL A 81 22.37 -25.78 35.61
N LEU A 82 21.62 -24.72 35.86
CA LEU A 82 20.82 -24.60 37.07
C LEU A 82 19.47 -25.31 36.96
N GLY A 83 18.84 -25.25 35.78
CA GLY A 83 17.58 -25.94 35.50
C GLY A 83 17.74 -27.45 35.59
N THR A 84 18.82 -28.03 35.06
CA THR A 84 19.07 -29.47 35.18
C THR A 84 19.19 -29.91 36.64
N VAL A 85 19.88 -29.13 37.48
CA VAL A 85 20.02 -29.45 38.91
C VAL A 85 18.66 -29.40 39.61
N LEU A 86 17.92 -28.31 39.44
CA LEU A 86 16.61 -28.12 40.08
C LEU A 86 15.55 -29.11 39.58
N GLU A 87 15.53 -29.43 38.29
CA GLU A 87 14.62 -30.41 37.72
C GLU A 87 14.93 -31.83 38.25
N ARG A 88 16.20 -32.20 38.36
CA ARG A 88 16.59 -33.52 38.88
C ARG A 88 16.29 -33.69 40.37
N VAL A 89 16.51 -32.63 41.15
CA VAL A 89 16.30 -32.65 42.61
C VAL A 89 14.82 -32.47 42.97
N GLY A 90 14.13 -31.62 42.23
CA GLY A 90 12.77 -31.17 42.49
C GLY A 90 11.68 -31.91 41.74
N GLY A 91 12.02 -32.52 40.60
CA GLY A 91 11.06 -33.03 39.63
C GLY A 91 10.54 -31.94 38.68
N THR A 92 10.17 -32.35 37.47
CA THR A 92 9.78 -31.47 36.35
C THR A 92 8.66 -30.49 36.69
N LEU A 93 7.61 -30.91 37.38
CA LEU A 93 6.48 -30.02 37.72
C LEU A 93 6.91 -28.89 38.67
N ARG A 94 7.69 -29.21 39.71
CA ARG A 94 8.12 -28.22 40.70
C ARG A 94 9.10 -27.23 40.09
N PHE A 95 10.01 -27.72 39.25
CA PHE A 95 10.90 -26.89 38.46
C PHE A 95 10.13 -25.94 37.54
N GLY A 96 9.16 -26.45 36.76
CA GLY A 96 8.36 -25.63 35.86
C GLY A 96 7.58 -24.53 36.58
N VAL A 97 6.96 -24.84 37.73
CA VAL A 97 6.24 -23.84 38.54
C VAL A 97 7.21 -22.81 39.13
N ALA A 98 8.36 -23.24 39.64
CA ALA A 98 9.37 -22.32 40.16
C ALA A 98 9.87 -21.36 39.06
N TYR A 99 10.19 -21.88 37.87
CA TYR A 99 10.60 -21.08 36.71
C TYR A 99 9.52 -20.06 36.33
N LEU A 100 8.27 -20.48 36.24
CA LEU A 100 7.14 -19.61 35.88
C LEU A 100 6.93 -18.50 36.91
N LEU A 101 6.95 -18.83 38.21
CA LEU A 101 6.79 -17.85 39.29
C LEU A 101 7.96 -16.86 39.33
N SER A 102 9.19 -17.34 39.08
CA SER A 102 10.37 -16.48 38.94
C SER A 102 10.25 -15.51 37.77
N ALA A 103 9.80 -16.00 36.60
CA ALA A 103 9.56 -15.17 35.42
C ALA A 103 8.52 -14.08 35.70
N LEU A 104 7.35 -14.45 36.21
CA LEU A 104 6.27 -13.51 36.52
C LEU A 104 6.67 -12.51 37.60
N GLY A 105 7.33 -12.96 38.67
CA GLY A 105 7.79 -12.09 39.76
C GLY A 105 8.85 -11.08 39.31
N GLY A 106 9.80 -11.52 38.48
CA GLY A 106 10.79 -10.63 37.87
C GLY A 106 10.13 -9.59 36.97
N SER A 107 9.33 -10.03 35.99
CA SER A 107 8.66 -9.11 35.07
C SER A 107 7.69 -8.16 35.79
N LEU A 108 7.01 -8.60 36.85
CA LEU A 108 6.09 -7.74 37.61
C LEU A 108 6.85 -6.67 38.39
N LEU A 109 7.95 -7.03 39.08
CA LEU A 109 8.75 -6.03 39.79
C LEU A 109 9.40 -5.04 38.82
N SER A 110 9.88 -5.52 37.67
CA SER A 110 10.36 -4.67 36.58
C SER A 110 9.30 -3.68 36.10
N ALA A 111 8.08 -4.15 35.81
CA ALA A 111 7.00 -3.29 35.34
C ALA A 111 6.61 -2.23 36.39
N LEU A 112 6.51 -2.62 37.67
CA LEU A 112 6.17 -1.68 38.75
C LEU A 112 7.28 -0.68 39.03
N TRP A 113 8.54 -1.12 38.99
CA TRP A 113 9.69 -0.24 39.19
C TRP A 113 9.78 0.80 38.08
N HIS A 114 9.85 0.36 36.82
CA HIS A 114 9.99 1.27 35.67
C HIS A 114 8.71 2.06 35.37
N GLY A 115 7.58 1.69 35.98
CA GLY A 115 6.29 2.36 35.80
C GLY A 115 5.92 3.37 36.88
N TYR A 116 6.56 3.33 38.06
CA TYR A 116 6.23 4.21 39.19
C TYR A 116 7.45 4.80 39.90
N HIS A 117 8.67 4.35 39.60
CA HIS A 117 9.88 4.97 40.15
C HIS A 117 10.25 6.20 39.33
N GLU A 118 9.98 7.37 39.90
CA GLU A 118 10.41 8.64 39.32
C GLU A 118 11.92 8.78 39.39
N VAL A 119 12.52 9.18 38.26
CA VAL A 119 13.95 9.46 38.14
C VAL A 119 14.12 10.94 37.88
N GLY A 120 14.86 11.63 38.75
CA GLY A 120 15.23 13.03 38.54
C GLY A 120 16.26 13.16 37.42
N GLY A 121 16.06 14.13 36.54
CA GLY A 121 16.96 14.50 35.44
C GLY A 121 17.21 16.01 35.40
N ALA A 122 18.13 16.42 34.53
CA ALA A 122 18.35 17.82 34.19
C ALA A 122 18.33 17.97 32.67
N SER A 123 17.48 18.84 32.15
CA SER A 123 17.44 19.21 30.72
C SER A 123 17.92 20.65 30.56
N LEU A 124 18.77 20.90 29.58
CA LEU A 124 19.20 22.27 29.25
C LEU A 124 18.20 22.89 28.27
N ALA A 125 17.56 23.99 28.68
CA ALA A 125 16.73 24.81 27.81
C ALA A 125 17.18 26.27 27.94
N PHE A 126 17.44 26.94 26.81
CA PHE A 126 17.90 28.34 26.77
C PHE A 126 19.11 28.62 27.67
N GLY A 127 20.06 27.68 27.79
CA GLY A 127 21.25 27.83 28.62
C GLY A 127 21.02 27.67 30.13
N VAL A 128 19.81 27.29 30.57
CA VAL A 128 19.48 27.02 31.98
C VAL A 128 19.21 25.53 32.17
N ALA A 129 19.78 24.95 33.23
CA ALA A 129 19.48 23.58 33.63
C ALA A 129 18.12 23.54 34.35
N LEU A 130 17.13 22.94 33.70
CA LEU A 130 15.82 22.67 34.27
C LEU A 130 15.82 21.27 34.88
N GLN A 131 15.44 21.18 36.14
CA GLN A 131 15.26 19.90 36.81
C GLN A 131 13.95 19.28 36.32
N THR A 132 14.03 18.06 35.80
CA THR A 132 12.88 17.28 35.34
C THR A 132 12.70 16.08 36.26
N SER A 133 11.45 15.66 36.47
CA SER A 133 11.13 14.43 37.18
C SER A 133 10.06 13.68 36.39
N GLY A 134 10.23 12.38 36.26
CA GLY A 134 9.30 11.51 35.55
C GLY A 134 9.79 10.06 35.57
N ILE A 135 8.95 9.15 35.09
CA ILE A 135 9.32 7.76 34.90
C ILE A 135 10.22 7.59 33.67
N LYS A 136 11.15 6.64 33.72
CA LYS A 136 11.95 6.20 32.57
C LYS A 136 11.65 4.72 32.28
N PRO A 137 10.63 4.42 31.48
CA PRO A 137 10.28 3.06 31.14
C PRO A 137 11.39 2.37 30.35
N VAL A 138 11.63 1.10 30.65
CA VAL A 138 12.63 0.27 29.96
C VAL A 138 11.92 -0.86 29.22
N VAL A 139 12.33 -1.12 27.97
CA VAL A 139 11.94 -2.33 27.24
C VAL A 139 12.79 -3.49 27.75
N SER A 140 12.17 -4.36 28.55
CA SER A 140 12.86 -5.44 29.24
C SER A 140 12.55 -6.81 28.65
N VAL A 141 13.61 -7.61 28.49
CA VAL A 141 13.54 -9.02 28.12
C VAL A 141 13.74 -9.87 29.38
N GLY A 142 12.67 -10.52 29.84
CA GLY A 142 12.54 -11.10 31.19
C GLY A 142 13.20 -12.46 31.42
N ALA A 143 13.86 -13.06 30.41
CA ALA A 143 14.45 -14.39 30.51
C ALA A 143 15.45 -14.52 31.68
N SER A 144 16.32 -13.52 31.86
CA SER A 144 17.33 -13.52 32.92
C SER A 144 16.73 -13.36 34.32
N GLY A 145 15.59 -12.66 34.46
CA GLY A 145 14.83 -12.59 35.70
C GLY A 145 14.33 -13.98 36.15
N ALA A 146 13.86 -14.80 35.20
CA ALA A 146 13.46 -16.18 35.50
C ALA A 146 14.65 -17.03 36.00
N LEU A 147 15.83 -16.89 35.39
CA LEU A 147 17.05 -17.61 35.79
C LEU A 147 17.58 -17.15 37.15
N MET A 148 17.53 -15.85 37.42
CA MET A 148 17.86 -15.31 38.74
C MET A 148 16.91 -15.83 39.83
N GLY A 149 15.64 -16.03 39.50
CA GLY A 149 14.74 -16.71 40.42
C GLY A 149 15.00 -18.20 40.59
N LEU A 150 15.47 -18.91 39.55
CA LEU A 150 15.99 -20.27 39.75
C LEU A 150 17.17 -20.28 40.75
N ALA A 151 18.05 -19.27 40.72
CA ALA A 151 19.14 -19.15 41.69
C ALA A 151 18.59 -18.92 43.11
N GLY A 152 17.58 -18.06 43.26
CA GLY A 152 16.84 -17.89 44.51
C GLY A 152 16.22 -19.21 45.01
N ALA A 153 15.59 -19.98 44.12
CA ALA A 153 14.98 -21.26 44.45
C ALA A 153 16.01 -22.31 44.88
N ALA A 154 17.18 -22.34 44.23
CA ALA A 154 18.30 -23.19 44.60
C ALA A 154 18.87 -22.82 45.98
N ALA A 155 18.99 -21.53 46.29
CA ALA A 155 19.40 -21.05 47.61
C ALA A 155 18.40 -21.46 48.70
N ALA A 156 17.09 -21.28 48.44
CA ALA A 156 16.03 -21.70 49.36
C ALA A 156 16.07 -23.22 49.63
N PHE A 157 16.27 -24.03 48.58
CA PHE A 157 16.42 -25.47 48.71
C PHE A 157 17.64 -25.85 49.57
N ALA A 158 18.81 -25.25 49.29
CA ALA A 158 20.04 -25.54 50.01
C ALA A 158 19.94 -25.17 51.50
N LEU A 159 19.41 -23.98 51.82
CA LEU A 159 19.22 -23.50 53.19
C LEU A 159 18.27 -24.39 53.98
N ARG A 160 17.15 -24.78 53.35
CA ARG A 160 16.15 -25.63 54.01
C ARG A 160 16.71 -27.01 54.31
N ARG A 161 17.46 -27.59 53.36
CA ARG A 161 18.09 -28.88 53.56
C ARG A 161 19.19 -28.86 54.64
N ALA A 162 19.95 -27.77 54.73
CA ALA A 162 20.91 -27.57 55.82
C ALA A 162 20.22 -27.54 57.20
N ARG A 163 18.99 -26.99 57.30
CA ARG A 163 18.19 -27.02 58.54
C ARG A 163 17.62 -28.40 58.87
N GLU A 164 17.27 -29.18 57.85
CA GLU A 164 16.67 -30.53 58.00
C GLU A 164 17.72 -31.64 58.23
N GLY A 165 19.02 -31.32 58.32
CA GLY A 165 20.09 -32.23 58.74
C GLY A 165 20.50 -33.33 57.75
N GLY A 166 20.08 -33.24 56.47
CA GLY A 166 20.26 -34.31 55.49
C GLY A 166 21.54 -34.24 54.66
N ASN A 167 22.60 -34.94 55.07
CA ASN A 167 23.86 -35.08 54.31
C ASN A 167 23.83 -36.15 53.19
N ASP A 168 22.82 -37.03 53.13
CA ASP A 168 22.79 -38.17 52.19
C ASP A 168 22.09 -37.88 50.84
N ALA A 169 22.21 -36.65 50.31
CA ALA A 169 21.63 -36.34 48.99
C ALA A 169 22.57 -36.73 47.83
N PRO A 170 22.04 -37.29 46.72
CA PRO A 170 22.84 -37.56 45.52
C PRO A 170 23.32 -36.30 44.78
N VAL A 171 22.80 -35.11 45.11
CA VAL A 171 23.21 -33.81 44.52
C VAL A 171 23.27 -32.75 45.63
N VAL A 172 24.41 -32.09 45.78
CA VAL A 172 24.66 -31.03 46.77
C VAL A 172 24.72 -29.67 46.05
N ILE A 173 23.88 -28.73 46.45
CA ILE A 173 23.92 -27.34 45.95
C ILE A 173 24.83 -26.53 46.88
N ASN A 174 25.92 -25.98 46.33
CA ASN A 174 26.82 -25.11 47.08
C ASN A 174 26.20 -23.72 47.25
N LEU A 175 25.75 -23.40 48.46
CA LEU A 175 25.11 -22.12 48.78
C LEU A 175 26.04 -20.92 48.54
N GLY A 176 27.35 -21.07 48.79
CA GLY A 176 28.34 -20.02 48.52
C GLY A 176 28.47 -19.72 47.02
N ALA A 177 28.46 -20.75 46.18
CA ALA A 177 28.50 -20.59 44.72
C ALA A 177 27.21 -19.94 44.17
N VAL A 178 26.04 -20.38 44.65
CA VAL A 178 24.75 -19.75 44.28
C VAL A 178 24.68 -18.31 44.76
N GLY A 179 25.15 -18.03 45.98
CA GLY A 179 25.25 -16.68 46.53
C GLY A 179 26.18 -15.78 45.70
N GLN A 180 27.33 -16.29 45.25
CA GLN A 180 28.22 -15.57 44.34
C GLN A 180 27.55 -15.25 43.01
N VAL A 181 26.86 -16.21 42.39
CA VAL A 181 26.12 -15.97 41.14
C VAL A 181 25.09 -14.86 41.32
N ILE A 182 24.31 -14.89 42.41
CA ILE A 182 23.31 -13.87 42.69
C ILE A 182 23.97 -12.50 42.87
N ALA A 183 25.01 -12.44 43.68
CA ALA A 183 25.73 -11.20 43.98
C ALA A 183 26.38 -10.60 42.72
N ILE A 184 27.06 -11.40 41.91
CA ILE A 184 27.73 -10.94 40.69
C ILE A 184 26.71 -10.37 39.71
N ASN A 185 25.59 -11.06 39.47
CA ASN A 185 24.57 -10.58 38.53
C ASN A 185 23.90 -9.28 39.03
N LEU A 186 23.53 -9.22 40.31
CA LEU A 186 22.95 -8.00 40.90
C LEU A 186 23.95 -6.84 40.98
N LEU A 187 25.24 -7.09 41.15
CA LEU A 187 26.25 -6.02 41.12
C LEU A 187 26.58 -5.58 39.68
N SER A 188 26.54 -6.51 38.72
CA SER A 188 26.94 -6.23 37.34
C SER A 188 26.10 -5.13 36.67
N GLY A 189 24.80 -5.03 36.96
CA GLY A 189 23.94 -3.99 36.38
C GLY A 189 24.18 -2.57 36.91
N PHE A 190 25.05 -2.38 37.89
CA PHE A 190 25.57 -1.04 38.25
C PHE A 190 26.71 -0.59 37.33
N PHE A 191 27.37 -1.54 36.65
CA PHE A 191 28.54 -1.28 35.80
C PHE A 191 28.26 -1.52 34.31
N ILE A 192 27.24 -2.33 33.99
CA ILE A 192 26.86 -2.70 32.63
C ILE A 192 25.46 -2.16 32.34
N GLY A 193 25.38 -1.19 31.43
CA GLY A 193 24.10 -0.64 30.97
C GLY A 193 23.26 -1.69 30.22
N GLY A 194 21.93 -1.58 30.34
CA GLY A 194 20.97 -2.49 29.68
C GLY A 194 20.60 -3.74 30.49
N ILE A 195 21.04 -3.86 31.74
CA ILE A 195 20.61 -4.93 32.67
C ILE A 195 19.42 -4.46 33.51
N ASP A 196 18.32 -5.21 33.46
CA ASP A 196 17.13 -4.92 34.26
C ASP A 196 17.26 -5.51 35.69
N GLN A 197 17.74 -4.65 36.59
CA GLN A 197 17.99 -5.00 37.99
C GLN A 197 16.69 -5.29 38.77
N ALA A 198 15.61 -4.61 38.42
CA ALA A 198 14.31 -4.85 39.04
C ALA A 198 13.78 -6.24 38.66
N ALA A 199 13.98 -6.67 37.40
CA ALA A 199 13.65 -8.02 36.99
C ALA A 199 14.48 -9.08 37.73
N HIS A 200 15.79 -8.85 37.90
CA HIS A 200 16.66 -9.80 38.60
C HIS A 200 16.31 -9.92 40.08
N LEU A 201 16.13 -8.80 40.78
CA LEU A 201 15.75 -8.79 42.18
C LEU A 201 14.38 -9.44 42.41
N GLY A 202 13.39 -9.09 41.57
CA GLY A 202 12.05 -9.65 41.62
C GLY A 202 12.05 -11.16 41.37
N GLY A 203 12.87 -11.59 40.41
CA GLY A 203 13.13 -13.00 40.12
C GLY A 203 13.68 -13.72 41.34
N VAL A 204 14.79 -13.24 41.93
CA VAL A 204 15.42 -13.85 43.13
C VAL A 204 14.42 -13.99 44.27
N ILE A 205 13.66 -12.93 44.58
CA ILE A 205 12.69 -12.93 45.68
C ILE A 205 11.58 -13.96 45.40
N ALA A 206 10.95 -13.88 44.22
CA ALA A 206 9.86 -14.76 43.84
C ALA A 206 10.32 -16.23 43.79
N GLY A 207 11.50 -16.47 43.23
CA GLY A 207 12.12 -17.79 43.15
C GLY A 207 12.52 -18.36 44.51
N PHE A 208 13.05 -17.54 45.42
CA PHE A 208 13.36 -17.96 46.79
C PHE A 208 12.10 -18.38 47.54
N VAL A 209 11.04 -17.56 47.49
CA VAL A 209 9.75 -17.87 48.12
C VAL A 209 9.13 -19.12 47.51
N ALA A 210 9.08 -19.21 46.18
CA ALA A 210 8.58 -20.37 45.47
C ALA A 210 9.38 -21.63 45.84
N GLY A 211 10.70 -21.56 45.83
CA GLY A 211 11.57 -22.67 46.20
C GLY A 211 11.36 -23.12 47.64
N TRP A 212 11.21 -22.18 48.58
CA TRP A 212 10.97 -22.49 49.99
C TRP A 212 9.66 -23.25 50.21
N LEU A 213 8.60 -22.84 49.53
CA LEU A 213 7.25 -23.42 49.66
C LEU A 213 7.13 -24.75 48.90
N ILE A 214 7.58 -24.77 47.65
CA ILE A 214 7.39 -25.90 46.72
C ILE A 214 8.31 -27.06 47.06
N TYR A 215 9.58 -26.80 47.39
CA TYR A 215 10.57 -27.87 47.57
C TYR A 215 10.60 -28.49 48.96
N GLY A 216 9.77 -28.04 49.89
CA GLY A 216 9.62 -28.77 51.15
C GLY A 216 8.18 -29.06 51.56
N ALA A 217 7.26 -29.14 50.60
CA ALA A 217 6.13 -30.03 50.73
C ALA A 217 6.62 -31.49 50.61
N GLY A 218 6.43 -32.30 51.66
CA GLY A 218 6.94 -33.68 51.78
C GLY A 218 6.49 -34.65 50.67
N ARG A 219 7.04 -35.87 50.68
CA ARG A 219 6.76 -36.90 49.65
C ARG A 219 5.39 -37.57 49.89
N SER A 220 4.50 -37.40 48.91
CA SER A 220 3.17 -38.01 48.69
C SER A 220 1.98 -37.36 49.41
N GLY A 221 0.88 -37.14 48.66
CA GLY A 221 -0.39 -36.57 49.12
C GLY A 221 -0.44 -35.03 49.20
N GLN A 222 0.46 -34.41 49.97
CA GLN A 222 0.47 -32.94 50.20
C GLN A 222 1.09 -32.11 49.05
N VAL A 223 1.67 -32.76 48.03
CA VAL A 223 2.37 -32.08 46.92
C VAL A 223 1.45 -31.17 46.11
N ARG A 224 0.18 -31.55 45.91
CA ARG A 224 -0.79 -30.70 45.21
C ARG A 224 -1.11 -29.44 46.03
N GLY A 225 -1.36 -29.56 47.33
CA GLY A 225 -1.64 -28.41 48.20
C GLY A 225 -0.44 -27.45 48.35
N GLY A 226 0.77 -28.00 48.51
CA GLY A 226 2.00 -27.21 48.66
C GLY A 226 2.49 -26.50 47.39
N VAL A 227 1.97 -26.87 46.22
CA VAL A 227 2.27 -26.20 44.93
C VAL A 227 1.11 -25.30 44.49
N VAL A 228 -0.14 -25.76 44.62
CA VAL A 228 -1.32 -25.06 44.11
C VAL A 228 -1.63 -23.82 44.94
N VAL A 229 -1.55 -23.87 46.27
CA VAL A 229 -1.91 -22.72 47.12
C VAL A 229 -0.96 -21.53 46.91
N PRO A 230 0.38 -21.70 46.94
CA PRO A 230 1.30 -20.60 46.63
C PRO A 230 1.12 -20.04 45.22
N LEU A 231 0.87 -20.92 44.24
CA LEU A 231 0.63 -20.52 42.85
C LEU A 231 -0.64 -19.67 42.72
N VAL A 232 -1.75 -20.09 43.34
CA VAL A 232 -3.01 -19.33 43.33
C VAL A 232 -2.84 -17.99 44.04
N LEU A 233 -2.17 -17.95 45.18
CA LEU A 233 -1.90 -16.69 45.90
C LEU A 233 -1.02 -15.74 45.09
N ALA A 234 0.03 -16.27 44.44
CA ALA A 234 0.90 -15.47 43.58
C ALA A 234 0.12 -14.89 42.38
N VAL A 235 -0.68 -15.71 41.71
CA VAL A 235 -1.52 -15.27 40.59
C VAL A 235 -2.54 -14.22 41.04
N LEU A 236 -3.29 -14.47 42.12
CA LEU A 236 -4.27 -13.52 42.65
C LEU A 236 -3.62 -12.21 43.09
N GLY A 237 -2.45 -12.27 43.74
CA GLY A 237 -1.67 -11.10 44.14
C GLY A 237 -1.21 -10.29 42.93
N SER A 238 -0.63 -10.93 41.92
CA SER A 238 -0.22 -10.27 40.67
C SER A 238 -1.40 -9.64 39.95
N VAL A 239 -2.54 -10.34 39.85
CA VAL A 239 -3.77 -9.80 39.25
C VAL A 239 -4.30 -8.61 40.03
N ALA A 240 -4.32 -8.67 41.36
CA ALA A 240 -4.77 -7.56 42.20
C ALA A 240 -3.86 -6.33 42.06
N MET A 241 -2.54 -6.52 42.00
CA MET A 241 -1.57 -5.43 41.79
C MET A 241 -1.72 -4.80 40.39
N LEU A 242 -1.90 -5.60 39.35
CA LEU A 242 -2.16 -5.11 38.00
C LEU A 242 -3.49 -4.36 37.92
N PHE A 243 -4.54 -4.88 38.54
CA PHE A 243 -5.85 -4.23 38.58
C PHE A 243 -5.79 -2.89 39.32
N ALA A 244 -5.07 -2.84 40.45
CA ALA A 244 -4.84 -1.60 41.18
C ALA A 244 -4.05 -0.58 40.34
N ALA A 245 -2.98 -1.03 39.67
CA ALA A 245 -2.19 -0.19 38.77
C ALA A 245 -3.02 0.39 37.62
N GLN A 246 -3.85 -0.45 36.98
CA GLN A 246 -4.74 -0.04 35.88
C GLN A 246 -5.79 0.97 36.34
N ARG A 247 -6.34 0.80 37.55
CA ARG A 247 -7.35 1.70 38.10
C ARG A 247 -6.78 3.02 38.62
N ALA A 248 -5.51 3.05 39.01
CA ALA A 248 -4.83 4.25 39.46
C ALA A 248 -4.66 5.29 38.33
N GLY A 249 -4.66 4.87 37.06
CA GLY A 249 -4.79 5.77 35.91
C GLY A 249 -3.65 6.78 35.77
N SER A 250 -2.39 6.32 35.66
CA SER A 250 -1.23 7.20 35.45
C SER A 250 -1.26 7.84 34.06
N GLU A 251 -1.36 9.16 34.01
CA GLU A 251 -1.26 9.95 32.77
C GLU A 251 0.10 9.78 32.09
N GLU A 252 1.18 9.68 32.86
CA GLU A 252 2.53 9.52 32.35
C GLU A 252 2.73 8.17 31.64
N LEU A 253 2.19 7.08 32.19
CA LEU A 253 2.20 5.77 31.51
C LEU A 253 1.40 5.81 30.21
N GLN A 254 0.28 6.55 30.16
CA GLN A 254 -0.49 6.71 28.93
C GLN A 254 0.24 7.56 27.89
N ALA A 255 0.93 8.62 28.31
CA ALA A 255 1.75 9.45 27.43
C ALA A 255 2.87 8.64 26.76
N TRP A 256 3.62 7.87 27.56
CA TRP A 256 4.65 6.95 27.04
C TRP A 256 4.08 5.89 26.11
N ARG A 257 2.87 5.39 26.39
CA ARG A 257 2.18 4.43 25.53
C ARG A 257 1.87 5.03 24.16
N VAL A 258 1.30 6.24 24.12
CA VAL A 258 1.00 6.93 22.87
C VAL A 258 2.27 7.21 22.06
N GLU A 259 3.34 7.64 22.74
CA GLU A 259 4.61 7.91 22.06
C GLU A 259 5.23 6.65 21.46
N MET A 260 5.28 5.56 22.24
CA MET A 260 5.78 4.28 21.75
C MET A 260 4.90 3.70 20.63
N ASP A 261 3.58 3.87 20.69
CA ASP A 261 2.68 3.46 19.59
C ASP A 261 2.99 4.22 18.29
N ARG A 262 3.37 5.50 18.35
CA ARG A 262 3.84 6.28 17.19
C ARG A 262 5.17 5.79 16.66
N GLU A 263 6.16 5.58 17.53
CA GLU A 263 7.48 5.05 17.14
C GLU A 263 7.34 3.68 16.45
N MET A 264 6.55 2.77 17.03
CA MET A 264 6.31 1.45 16.44
C MET A 264 5.57 1.53 15.10
N ALA A 265 4.60 2.44 14.96
CA ALA A 265 3.91 2.67 13.70
C ALA A 265 4.87 3.18 12.61
N HIS A 266 5.76 4.10 12.96
CA HIS A 266 6.80 4.61 12.06
C HIS A 266 7.76 3.50 11.62
N ASP A 267 8.26 2.72 12.57
CA ASP A 267 9.12 1.55 12.33
C ASP A 267 8.44 0.51 11.42
N ALA A 268 7.15 0.25 11.64
CA ALA A 268 6.36 -0.67 10.82
C ALA A 268 6.17 -0.15 9.40
N ALA A 269 5.88 1.16 9.25
CA ALA A 269 5.76 1.82 7.96
C ALA A 269 7.08 1.76 7.17
N GLN A 270 8.21 2.05 7.81
CA GLN A 270 9.53 1.93 7.17
C GLN A 270 9.83 0.49 6.71
N ARG A 271 9.52 -0.52 7.54
CA ARG A 271 9.68 -1.93 7.15
C ARG A 271 8.78 -2.30 5.96
N GLN A 272 7.55 -1.80 5.92
CA GLN A 272 6.63 -2.01 4.82
C GLN A 272 7.14 -1.34 3.54
N ALA A 273 7.57 -0.07 3.61
CA ALA A 273 8.14 0.66 2.49
C ALA A 273 9.36 -0.06 1.91
N LYS A 274 10.27 -0.55 2.76
CA LYS A 274 11.44 -1.34 2.32
C LYS A 274 11.03 -2.64 1.61
N ARG A 275 10.00 -3.34 2.10
CA ARG A 275 9.47 -4.55 1.45
C ARG A 275 8.83 -4.23 0.09
N GLN A 276 8.08 -3.14 0.00
CA GLN A 276 7.48 -2.68 -1.25
C GLN A 276 8.56 -2.31 -2.28
N ALA A 277 9.57 -1.54 -1.88
CA ALA A 277 10.71 -1.21 -2.74
C ALA A 277 11.41 -2.48 -3.26
N ALA A 278 11.70 -3.45 -2.39
CA ALA A 278 12.33 -4.72 -2.79
C ALA A 278 11.44 -5.54 -3.75
N ALA A 279 10.12 -5.49 -3.59
CA ALA A 279 9.18 -6.15 -4.50
C ALA A 279 9.15 -5.47 -5.87
N ILE A 280 9.17 -4.13 -5.91
CA ILE A 280 9.26 -3.36 -7.16
C ILE A 280 10.58 -3.65 -7.88
N ASP A 281 11.70 -3.65 -7.16
CA ASP A 281 13.01 -4.00 -7.73
C ASP A 281 13.04 -5.43 -8.29
N ALA A 282 12.37 -6.38 -7.62
CA ALA A 282 12.24 -7.75 -8.13
C ALA A 282 11.41 -7.80 -9.41
N GLN A 283 10.34 -7.01 -9.49
CA GLN A 283 9.49 -6.92 -10.66
C GLN A 283 10.20 -6.23 -11.84
N ILE A 284 11.01 -5.19 -11.59
CA ILE A 284 11.85 -4.56 -12.63
C ILE A 284 12.80 -5.61 -13.23
N ARG A 285 13.50 -6.38 -12.39
CA ARG A 285 14.40 -7.44 -12.88
C ARG A 285 13.65 -8.53 -13.66
N ASP A 286 12.45 -8.89 -13.21
CA ASP A 286 11.60 -9.86 -13.91
C ASP A 286 11.16 -9.35 -15.29
N ASP A 287 10.74 -8.08 -15.36
CA ASP A 287 10.36 -7.41 -16.61
C ASP A 287 11.54 -7.31 -17.58
N GLU A 288 12.75 -6.99 -17.09
CA GLU A 288 13.98 -6.96 -17.90
C GLU A 288 14.41 -8.34 -18.41
N GLN A 289 14.20 -9.41 -17.62
CA GLN A 289 14.54 -10.78 -18.00
C GLN A 289 13.58 -11.36 -19.05
N HIS A 290 12.29 -11.02 -18.95
CA HIS A 290 11.24 -11.54 -19.81
C HIS A 290 10.86 -10.60 -20.96
N ARG A 291 11.62 -9.52 -21.18
CA ARG A 291 11.34 -8.58 -22.27
C ARG A 291 11.47 -9.23 -23.65
N PRO A 292 10.65 -8.82 -24.63
CA PRO A 292 10.87 -9.18 -26.03
C PRO A 292 12.24 -8.70 -26.53
N ALA A 293 12.85 -9.47 -27.44
CA ALA A 293 14.06 -9.00 -28.12
C ALA A 293 13.71 -7.76 -28.97
N PRO A 294 14.54 -6.69 -28.93
CA PRO A 294 14.26 -5.49 -29.71
C PRO A 294 14.30 -5.80 -31.21
N VAL A 295 13.43 -5.14 -31.96
CA VAL A 295 13.29 -5.30 -33.42
C VAL A 295 13.65 -4.01 -34.16
N SER A 296 13.75 -4.05 -35.49
CA SER A 296 13.99 -2.83 -36.29
C SER A 296 12.83 -1.85 -36.19
N ALA A 297 13.07 -0.57 -36.53
CA ALA A 297 12.02 0.44 -36.51
C ALA A 297 10.85 0.11 -37.44
N GLU A 298 11.12 -0.48 -38.62
CA GLU A 298 10.09 -0.94 -39.56
C GLU A 298 9.24 -2.07 -38.98
N GLN A 299 9.85 -2.97 -38.22
CA GLN A 299 9.14 -4.07 -37.57
C GLN A 299 8.30 -3.58 -36.38
N ALA A 300 8.84 -2.65 -35.58
CA ALA A 300 8.16 -2.05 -34.43
C ALA A 300 7.00 -1.13 -34.84
N ALA A 301 7.12 -0.40 -35.96
CA ALA A 301 6.05 0.42 -36.53
C ALA A 301 4.79 -0.39 -36.87
N GLY A 302 4.94 -1.71 -37.05
CA GLY A 302 3.84 -2.61 -37.35
C GLY A 302 3.22 -2.31 -38.71
N THR A 303 1.89 -2.39 -38.79
CA THR A 303 1.16 -2.05 -40.02
C THR A 303 0.59 -0.65 -39.90
N VAL A 304 0.89 0.20 -40.89
CA VAL A 304 0.40 1.58 -40.95
C VAL A 304 -0.65 1.69 -42.06
N VAL A 305 -1.84 2.15 -41.70
CA VAL A 305 -2.99 2.31 -42.59
C VAL A 305 -3.29 3.80 -42.79
N PRO A 306 -3.32 4.32 -44.02
CA PRO A 306 -3.77 5.69 -44.27
C PRO A 306 -5.27 5.80 -43.98
N VAL A 307 -5.66 6.73 -43.13
CA VAL A 307 -7.05 6.95 -42.68
C VAL A 307 -7.56 8.36 -42.92
N GLY A 308 -6.74 9.27 -43.44
CA GLY A 308 -7.18 10.64 -43.71
C GLY A 308 -6.04 11.63 -43.83
N LYS A 309 -6.33 12.90 -43.59
CA LYS A 309 -5.38 14.01 -43.46
C LYS A 309 -5.33 14.53 -42.02
N SER A 310 -6.49 14.65 -41.38
CA SER A 310 -6.63 15.26 -40.04
C SER A 310 -7.55 14.40 -39.16
N PRO A 311 -7.12 13.19 -38.79
CA PRO A 311 -7.94 12.30 -38.00
C PRO A 311 -8.07 12.83 -36.57
N TYR A 312 -9.29 12.78 -36.03
CA TYR A 312 -9.64 13.46 -34.79
C TYR A 312 -9.97 12.52 -33.65
N ALA A 313 -10.82 11.51 -33.88
CA ALA A 313 -11.15 10.50 -32.89
C ALA A 313 -11.19 9.11 -33.52
N MET A 314 -10.89 8.09 -32.73
CA MET A 314 -11.14 6.70 -33.07
C MET A 314 -11.89 5.97 -31.95
N VAL A 315 -12.70 4.99 -32.35
CA VAL A 315 -13.37 4.05 -31.44
C VAL A 315 -13.29 2.63 -32.01
N LEU A 316 -13.10 1.65 -31.12
CA LEU A 316 -13.19 0.24 -31.43
C LEU A 316 -14.66 -0.21 -31.33
N GLY A 317 -15.17 -0.85 -32.38
CA GLY A 317 -16.51 -1.43 -32.37
C GLY A 317 -16.67 -2.51 -31.30
N ALA A 318 -17.91 -2.75 -30.86
CA ALA A 318 -18.22 -3.71 -29.79
C ALA A 318 -17.76 -5.14 -30.12
N THR A 319 -17.66 -5.50 -31.40
CA THR A 319 -17.16 -6.80 -31.87
C THR A 319 -15.63 -6.91 -31.83
N GLY A 320 -14.91 -5.79 -31.72
CA GLY A 320 -13.46 -5.72 -31.83
C GLY A 320 -12.90 -5.84 -33.26
N LYS A 321 -13.77 -6.00 -34.28
CA LYS A 321 -13.34 -6.25 -35.67
C LYS A 321 -13.19 -4.99 -36.52
N ARG A 322 -13.74 -3.87 -36.05
CA ARG A 322 -13.79 -2.61 -36.78
C ARG A 322 -13.29 -1.47 -35.91
N LEU A 323 -12.42 -0.64 -36.48
CA LEU A 323 -12.10 0.68 -35.96
C LEU A 323 -12.83 1.73 -36.80
N TYR A 324 -13.38 2.72 -36.13
CA TYR A 324 -14.12 3.82 -36.73
C TYR A 324 -13.35 5.10 -36.42
N VAL A 325 -12.84 5.76 -37.46
CA VAL A 325 -11.95 6.91 -37.36
C VAL A 325 -12.63 8.11 -38.01
N THR A 326 -12.73 9.22 -37.31
CA THR A 326 -13.23 10.47 -37.87
C THR A 326 -12.09 11.32 -38.40
N ASP A 327 -12.31 11.99 -39.52
CA ASP A 327 -11.42 13.02 -40.06
C ASP A 327 -12.17 14.35 -40.13
N ILE A 328 -11.67 15.33 -39.39
CA ILE A 328 -12.34 16.62 -39.22
C ILE A 328 -12.24 17.49 -40.48
N ASP A 329 -11.08 17.51 -41.15
CA ASP A 329 -10.90 18.38 -42.32
C ASP A 329 -11.50 17.77 -43.57
N ALA A 330 -11.38 16.45 -43.74
CA ALA A 330 -12.04 15.74 -44.84
C ALA A 330 -13.55 15.57 -44.61
N ASN A 331 -14.03 15.80 -43.39
CA ASN A 331 -15.41 15.54 -42.96
C ASN A 331 -15.85 14.10 -43.27
N THR A 332 -15.08 13.11 -42.79
CA THR A 332 -15.37 11.69 -43.10
C THR A 332 -15.37 10.80 -41.87
N LEU A 333 -16.10 9.70 -41.95
CA LEU A 333 -15.97 8.54 -41.08
C LEU A 333 -15.32 7.40 -41.88
N VAL A 334 -14.13 6.98 -41.47
CA VAL A 334 -13.36 5.89 -42.06
C VAL A 334 -13.53 4.62 -41.21
N VAL A 335 -13.90 3.53 -41.86
CA VAL A 335 -14.07 2.21 -41.26
C VAL A 335 -12.90 1.34 -41.65
N VAL A 336 -12.16 0.86 -40.65
CA VAL A 336 -10.98 0.02 -40.81
C VAL A 336 -11.28 -1.39 -40.30
N ASP A 337 -10.93 -2.41 -41.09
CA ASP A 337 -10.92 -3.80 -40.66
C ASP A 337 -9.69 -4.06 -39.79
N VAL A 338 -9.90 -4.56 -38.57
CA VAL A 338 -8.80 -4.84 -37.64
C VAL A 338 -7.98 -6.04 -38.10
N ASP A 339 -8.64 -7.09 -38.60
CA ASP A 339 -7.97 -8.33 -39.03
C ASP A 339 -7.22 -8.13 -40.35
N ARG A 340 -7.86 -7.46 -41.32
CA ARG A 340 -7.26 -7.17 -42.64
C ARG A 340 -6.31 -5.97 -42.61
N ARG A 341 -6.33 -5.17 -41.53
CA ARG A 341 -5.54 -3.94 -41.36
C ARG A 341 -5.64 -3.02 -42.57
N ALA A 342 -6.88 -2.76 -42.98
CA ALA A 342 -7.15 -1.99 -44.19
C ALA A 342 -8.46 -1.19 -44.05
N VAL A 343 -8.49 -0.03 -44.68
CA VAL A 343 -9.74 0.73 -44.86
C VAL A 343 -10.71 -0.09 -45.71
N VAL A 344 -11.91 -0.33 -45.19
CA VAL A 344 -12.97 -1.02 -45.94
C VAL A 344 -14.07 -0.09 -46.42
N ARG A 345 -14.18 1.11 -45.83
CA ARG A 345 -15.16 2.11 -46.22
C ARG A 345 -14.74 3.50 -45.76
N THR A 346 -15.02 4.50 -46.59
CA THR A 346 -14.96 5.92 -46.22
C THR A 346 -16.33 6.52 -46.50
N ILE A 347 -16.93 7.11 -45.47
CA ILE A 347 -18.26 7.73 -45.52
C ILE A 347 -18.05 9.24 -45.43
N ALA A 348 -18.34 9.96 -46.51
CA ALA A 348 -18.13 11.40 -46.57
C ALA A 348 -19.40 12.17 -46.21
N GLY A 349 -19.23 13.20 -45.37
CA GLY A 349 -20.23 14.23 -45.14
C GLY A 349 -20.28 15.23 -46.29
N GLU A 350 -21.26 16.14 -46.21
CA GLU A 350 -21.32 17.24 -47.17
C GLU A 350 -20.11 18.18 -46.98
N PRO A 351 -19.54 18.70 -48.08
CA PRO A 351 -18.47 19.68 -47.98
C PRO A 351 -19.00 20.98 -47.37
N PHE A 352 -18.31 21.49 -46.36
CA PHE A 352 -18.62 22.81 -45.83
C PHE A 352 -18.19 23.89 -46.82
N LYS A 353 -19.02 24.91 -47.00
CA LYS A 353 -18.63 26.10 -47.77
C LYS A 353 -17.46 26.78 -47.07
N THR A 354 -16.41 27.12 -47.82
CA THR A 354 -15.30 27.93 -47.33
C THR A 354 -15.81 29.30 -46.89
N GLY A 355 -15.62 29.64 -45.61
CA GLY A 355 -15.92 30.96 -45.06
C GLY A 355 -14.75 31.93 -45.25
N LEU A 356 -15.03 33.23 -45.31
CA LEU A 356 -14.03 34.31 -45.28
C LEU A 356 -13.78 34.78 -43.83
N ASP A 357 -13.52 33.84 -42.92
CA ASP A 357 -13.50 34.05 -41.47
C ASP A 357 -12.09 33.92 -40.85
N GLY A 358 -11.03 33.99 -41.67
CA GLY A 358 -9.64 33.91 -41.21
C GLY A 358 -9.22 32.56 -40.61
N CYS A 359 -10.14 31.59 -40.52
CA CYS A 359 -9.89 30.27 -39.98
C CYS A 359 -9.46 29.29 -41.10
N PRO A 360 -8.28 28.65 -40.99
CA PRO A 360 -7.71 27.86 -42.09
C PRO A 360 -8.39 26.50 -42.36
N GLY A 361 -9.22 25.97 -41.45
CA GLY A 361 -9.75 24.59 -41.55
C GLY A 361 -11.14 24.39 -40.95
N ASN A 362 -11.62 23.15 -40.96
CA ASN A 362 -12.93 22.84 -40.38
C ASN A 362 -12.87 22.85 -38.84
N MET A 363 -11.72 22.43 -38.28
CA MET A 363 -11.49 22.38 -36.84
C MET A 363 -11.78 23.72 -36.15
N CYS A 364 -11.17 24.84 -36.60
CA CYS A 364 -11.37 26.15 -35.96
C CYS A 364 -12.79 26.73 -36.18
N ARG A 365 -13.59 26.16 -37.09
CA ARG A 365 -15.01 26.49 -37.28
C ARG A 365 -15.95 25.57 -36.49
N GLY A 366 -15.40 24.58 -35.78
CA GLY A 366 -16.16 23.52 -35.10
C GLY A 366 -17.05 22.69 -36.02
N ARG A 367 -16.63 22.57 -37.28
CA ARG A 367 -17.26 21.75 -38.32
C ARG A 367 -16.35 20.56 -38.62
N GLY A 368 -16.88 19.56 -39.31
CA GLY A 368 -16.14 18.34 -39.67
C GLY A 368 -16.34 17.21 -38.67
N ALA A 369 -16.23 15.96 -39.14
CA ALA A 369 -16.42 14.78 -38.30
C ALA A 369 -15.48 14.82 -37.08
N SER A 370 -16.07 14.91 -35.88
CA SER A 370 -15.35 15.02 -34.61
C SER A 370 -15.53 13.75 -33.76
N GLY A 371 -16.34 13.78 -32.71
CA GLY A 371 -16.64 12.60 -31.90
C GLY A 371 -17.48 11.59 -32.66
N VAL A 372 -17.26 10.31 -32.36
CA VAL A 372 -18.03 9.20 -32.90
C VAL A 372 -18.46 8.26 -31.79
N TYR A 373 -19.70 7.81 -31.86
CA TYR A 373 -20.22 6.69 -31.07
C TYR A 373 -20.78 5.64 -32.03
N VAL A 374 -20.53 4.36 -31.76
CA VAL A 374 -21.05 3.24 -32.54
C VAL A 374 -21.96 2.40 -31.66
N SER A 375 -23.16 2.09 -32.16
CA SER A 375 -24.13 1.29 -31.42
C SER A 375 -23.58 -0.12 -31.14
N PRO A 376 -23.99 -0.81 -30.06
CA PRO A 376 -23.45 -2.11 -29.68
C PRO A 376 -23.71 -3.21 -30.72
N ASP A 377 -24.77 -3.06 -31.53
CA ASP A 377 -25.09 -3.94 -32.66
C ASP A 377 -24.29 -3.60 -33.93
N GLU A 378 -23.44 -2.57 -33.89
CA GLU A 378 -22.67 -2.01 -35.01
C GLU A 378 -23.52 -1.68 -36.24
N ARG A 379 -24.81 -1.37 -36.04
CA ARG A 379 -25.69 -0.97 -37.14
C ARG A 379 -25.60 0.52 -37.47
N TYR A 380 -25.42 1.35 -36.45
CA TYR A 380 -25.39 2.80 -36.59
C TYR A 380 -24.14 3.42 -35.97
N ALA A 381 -23.58 4.42 -36.66
CA ALA A 381 -22.62 5.35 -36.10
C ALA A 381 -23.27 6.72 -35.93
N TYR A 382 -23.01 7.38 -34.82
CA TYR A 382 -23.46 8.72 -34.49
C TYR A 382 -22.23 9.62 -34.45
N VAL A 383 -22.16 10.59 -35.37
CA VAL A 383 -20.95 11.40 -35.58
C VAL A 383 -21.27 12.88 -35.41
N ALA A 384 -20.53 13.54 -34.52
CA ALA A 384 -20.66 14.97 -34.24
C ALA A 384 -19.99 15.81 -35.32
N SER A 385 -20.51 17.03 -35.52
CA SER A 385 -19.99 18.08 -36.40
C SER A 385 -19.89 17.73 -37.90
N MET A 386 -20.39 16.57 -38.36
CA MET A 386 -20.51 16.29 -39.80
C MET A 386 -21.50 17.21 -40.52
N ARG A 387 -22.40 17.82 -39.75
CA ARG A 387 -23.19 19.01 -40.11
C ARG A 387 -22.88 20.09 -39.08
N GLU A 388 -23.05 21.35 -39.47
CA GLU A 388 -22.83 22.47 -38.57
C GLU A 388 -23.67 22.32 -37.30
N ASN A 389 -23.00 22.30 -36.15
CA ASN A 389 -23.61 22.10 -34.83
C ASN A 389 -24.57 20.90 -34.78
N GLY A 390 -24.25 19.81 -35.47
CA GLY A 390 -25.15 18.66 -35.62
C GLY A 390 -24.52 17.34 -35.20
N LEU A 391 -25.38 16.39 -34.86
CA LEU A 391 -25.06 14.97 -34.72
C LEU A 391 -25.79 14.20 -35.81
N VAL A 392 -25.06 13.52 -36.68
CA VAL A 392 -25.64 12.71 -37.76
C VAL A 392 -25.67 11.23 -37.38
N ARG A 393 -26.67 10.51 -37.85
CA ARG A 393 -26.76 9.05 -37.75
C ARG A 393 -26.46 8.43 -39.11
N ILE A 394 -25.51 7.51 -39.12
CA ILE A 394 -24.99 6.83 -40.30
C ILE A 394 -25.34 5.35 -40.18
N ASP A 395 -26.02 4.81 -41.19
CA ASP A 395 -26.24 3.37 -41.30
C ASP A 395 -24.95 2.70 -41.82
N LEU A 396 -24.34 1.86 -40.99
CA LEU A 396 -23.02 1.29 -41.26
C LEU A 396 -23.05 0.18 -42.33
N ASN A 397 -24.22 -0.41 -42.59
CA ASN A 397 -24.38 -1.43 -43.63
C ASN A 397 -24.36 -0.79 -45.03
N SER A 398 -25.18 0.23 -45.22
CA SER A 398 -25.29 0.98 -46.48
C SER A 398 -24.15 1.99 -46.65
N GLY A 399 -23.66 2.56 -45.55
CA GLY A 399 -22.75 3.70 -45.51
C GLY A 399 -23.45 5.03 -45.75
N ALA A 400 -24.78 5.09 -45.63
CA ALA A 400 -25.56 6.30 -45.86
C ALA A 400 -25.70 7.13 -44.57
N ILE A 401 -25.55 8.45 -44.70
CA ILE A 401 -25.98 9.40 -43.66
C ILE A 401 -27.50 9.50 -43.74
N VAL A 402 -28.20 8.97 -42.74
CA VAL A 402 -29.66 8.79 -42.77
C VAL A 402 -30.39 10.08 -42.40
N ASP A 403 -30.01 10.66 -41.27
CA ASP A 403 -30.63 11.85 -40.68
C ASP A 403 -29.68 12.48 -39.63
N GLY A 404 -30.14 13.53 -38.95
CA GLY A 404 -29.37 14.19 -37.91
C GLY A 404 -30.20 15.10 -37.02
N VAL A 405 -29.62 15.49 -35.89
CA VAL A 405 -30.19 16.39 -34.89
C VAL A 405 -29.30 17.62 -34.73
N ALA A 406 -29.91 18.79 -34.55
CA ALA A 406 -29.20 20.02 -34.17
C ALA A 406 -28.83 20.00 -32.68
N LEU A 407 -27.62 20.41 -32.36
CA LEU A 407 -27.03 20.46 -31.04
C LEU A 407 -26.59 21.89 -30.70
N GLY A 408 -25.88 22.05 -29.57
CA GLY A 408 -25.13 23.27 -29.28
C GLY A 408 -23.89 23.43 -30.17
N ARG A 409 -23.21 24.56 -30.01
CA ARG A 409 -22.03 24.93 -30.80
C ARG A 409 -20.83 24.04 -30.47
N PHE A 410 -20.15 23.59 -31.53
CA PHE A 410 -18.94 22.77 -31.51
C PHE A 410 -19.11 21.44 -30.76
N PRO A 411 -19.99 20.53 -31.21
CA PRO A 411 -20.09 19.21 -30.62
C PRO A 411 -18.80 18.40 -30.86
N ARG A 412 -18.19 17.85 -29.80
CA ARG A 412 -16.87 17.16 -29.89
C ARG A 412 -16.84 15.78 -29.27
N ALA A 413 -17.18 15.61 -28.00
CA ALA A 413 -17.13 14.31 -27.33
C ALA A 413 -18.53 13.69 -27.24
N ILE A 414 -18.64 12.37 -27.41
CA ILE A 414 -19.90 11.62 -27.33
C ILE A 414 -19.75 10.48 -26.35
N VAL A 415 -20.71 10.33 -25.43
CA VAL A 415 -20.79 9.21 -24.48
C VAL A 415 -22.22 8.66 -24.51
N ALA A 416 -22.38 7.35 -24.63
CA ALA A 416 -23.71 6.73 -24.53
C ALA A 416 -24.07 6.41 -23.08
N SER A 417 -25.36 6.53 -22.76
CA SER A 417 -25.99 5.96 -21.55
C SER A 417 -25.72 4.46 -21.42
N ALA A 418 -25.72 3.92 -20.20
CA ALA A 418 -25.51 2.49 -19.95
C ALA A 418 -26.62 1.61 -20.58
N SER A 419 -27.85 2.11 -20.63
CA SER A 419 -28.99 1.51 -21.33
C SER A 419 -28.95 1.66 -22.85
N ASN A 420 -28.01 2.47 -23.37
CA ASN A 420 -27.93 2.85 -24.77
C ASN A 420 -29.25 3.41 -25.34
N ASP A 421 -30.00 4.15 -24.53
CA ASP A 421 -31.24 4.84 -24.92
C ASP A 421 -31.01 6.33 -25.20
N ARG A 422 -29.85 6.87 -24.81
CA ARG A 422 -29.44 8.27 -24.96
C ARG A 422 -27.95 8.43 -25.25
N LEU A 423 -27.61 9.53 -25.91
CA LEU A 423 -26.25 10.03 -26.11
C LEU A 423 -26.08 11.37 -25.40
N TYR A 424 -24.96 11.53 -24.69
CA TYR A 424 -24.48 12.79 -24.14
C TYR A 424 -23.44 13.34 -25.10
N VAL A 425 -23.66 14.55 -25.61
CA VAL A 425 -22.75 15.20 -26.57
C VAL A 425 -22.24 16.50 -25.97
N LEU A 426 -20.92 16.60 -25.78
CA LEU A 426 -20.26 17.80 -25.28
C LEU A 426 -20.18 18.86 -26.37
N ASN A 427 -20.86 19.99 -26.16
CA ASN A 427 -20.80 21.18 -27.00
C ASN A 427 -19.68 22.07 -26.44
N SER A 428 -18.48 21.97 -27.00
CA SER A 428 -17.28 22.51 -26.37
C SER A 428 -17.25 24.04 -26.36
N LEU A 429 -17.90 24.69 -27.34
CA LEU A 429 -18.01 26.14 -27.39
C LEU A 429 -19.14 26.63 -26.48
N ASP A 430 -20.33 26.03 -26.50
CA ASP A 430 -21.42 26.45 -25.61
C ASP A 430 -21.19 26.14 -24.12
N ASP A 431 -20.18 25.33 -23.81
CA ASP A 431 -19.94 24.78 -22.47
C ASP A 431 -21.18 24.07 -21.88
N THR A 432 -21.82 23.25 -22.73
CA THR A 432 -23.01 22.46 -22.38
C THR A 432 -22.89 21.01 -22.86
N ILE A 433 -23.78 20.15 -22.36
CA ILE A 433 -23.96 18.78 -22.85
C ILE A 433 -25.38 18.65 -23.41
N SER A 434 -25.51 18.30 -24.69
CA SER A 434 -26.80 17.92 -25.26
C SER A 434 -27.10 16.45 -24.97
N VAL A 435 -28.26 16.17 -24.38
CA VAL A 435 -28.77 14.81 -24.14
C VAL A 435 -29.71 14.44 -25.28
N VAL A 436 -29.29 13.55 -26.17
CA VAL A 436 -30.03 13.12 -27.35
C VAL A 436 -30.68 11.76 -27.09
N SER A 437 -31.98 11.65 -27.34
CA SER A 437 -32.72 10.39 -27.21
C SER A 437 -32.51 9.50 -28.45
N LEU A 438 -32.06 8.27 -28.24
CA LEU A 438 -32.00 7.25 -29.29
C LEU A 438 -33.36 6.57 -29.50
N ALA A 439 -34.14 6.39 -28.43
CA ALA A 439 -35.49 5.85 -28.50
C ALA A 439 -36.47 6.79 -29.23
N HIS A 440 -36.27 8.10 -29.11
CA HIS A 440 -37.09 9.15 -29.73
C HIS A 440 -36.26 10.00 -30.71
N TRP A 441 -35.33 9.36 -31.42
CA TRP A 441 -34.46 10.04 -32.39
C TRP A 441 -35.28 10.77 -33.48
N PRO A 442 -34.87 11.97 -33.97
CA PRO A 442 -33.69 12.78 -33.62
C PRO A 442 -34.02 13.94 -32.65
N GLN A 443 -34.24 13.66 -31.36
CA GLN A 443 -34.61 14.70 -30.37
C GLN A 443 -33.55 14.92 -29.29
N VAL A 444 -33.24 16.19 -29.03
CA VAL A 444 -32.55 16.63 -27.80
C VAL A 444 -33.58 16.73 -26.68
N VAL A 445 -33.43 15.92 -25.64
CA VAL A 445 -34.36 15.84 -24.50
C VAL A 445 -33.94 16.67 -23.30
N ALA A 446 -32.66 17.07 -23.23
CA ALA A 446 -32.15 18.00 -22.22
C ALA A 446 -30.84 18.66 -22.70
N THR A 447 -30.51 19.79 -22.09
CA THR A 447 -29.21 20.47 -22.24
C THR A 447 -28.66 20.76 -20.85
N LEU A 448 -27.47 20.24 -20.53
CA LEU A 448 -26.84 20.36 -19.21
C LEU A 448 -25.78 21.46 -19.23
N PRO A 449 -25.88 22.51 -18.40
CA PRO A 449 -24.86 23.54 -18.33
C PRO A 449 -23.62 23.07 -17.56
N LEU A 450 -22.42 23.30 -18.11
CA LEU A 450 -21.15 23.10 -17.41
C LEU A 450 -20.64 24.41 -16.80
N GLY A 451 -20.80 25.53 -17.52
CA GLY A 451 -20.46 26.89 -17.12
C GLY A 451 -21.64 27.87 -17.16
N GLU A 452 -21.39 29.12 -16.79
CA GLU A 452 -22.38 30.21 -16.85
C GLU A 452 -22.38 30.92 -18.21
N HIS A 453 -21.26 30.83 -18.93
CA HIS A 453 -21.05 31.43 -20.24
C HIS A 453 -20.49 30.42 -21.23
N ASP A 454 -20.40 30.81 -22.50
CA ASP A 454 -19.71 29.99 -23.50
C ASP A 454 -18.18 29.98 -23.28
N ALA A 455 -17.48 29.08 -23.94
CA ALA A 455 -16.05 28.84 -23.81
C ALA A 455 -15.22 29.58 -24.88
N ALA A 456 -15.72 30.71 -25.39
CA ALA A 456 -15.04 31.47 -26.45
C ALA A 456 -13.62 31.91 -26.02
N GLY A 457 -12.64 31.67 -26.88
CA GLY A 457 -11.21 31.95 -26.66
C GLY A 457 -10.42 30.78 -26.07
N VAL A 458 -11.07 29.73 -25.57
CA VAL A 458 -10.42 28.55 -24.94
C VAL A 458 -11.01 27.22 -25.42
N GLU A 459 -11.91 27.23 -26.40
CA GLU A 459 -12.67 26.07 -26.88
C GLU A 459 -11.79 24.93 -27.44
N PHE A 460 -10.59 25.23 -27.93
CA PHE A 460 -9.67 24.24 -28.50
C PHE A 460 -8.67 23.67 -27.49
N GLY A 461 -8.34 24.43 -26.44
CA GLY A 461 -7.35 24.05 -25.41
C GLY A 461 -7.94 23.38 -24.17
N ARG A 462 -9.28 23.33 -24.04
CA ARG A 462 -9.93 22.68 -22.89
C ARG A 462 -9.90 21.16 -22.98
N ALA A 463 -9.88 20.51 -21.81
CA ALA A 463 -10.10 19.07 -21.69
C ALA A 463 -11.50 18.70 -22.20
N LEU A 464 -11.60 17.58 -22.90
CA LEU A 464 -12.86 17.04 -23.46
C LEU A 464 -13.39 15.84 -22.68
N SER A 465 -12.97 15.72 -21.41
CA SER A 465 -13.27 14.56 -20.57
C SER A 465 -14.75 14.48 -20.22
N MET A 466 -15.39 13.40 -20.68
CA MET A 466 -16.75 13.03 -20.35
C MET A 466 -16.86 11.51 -20.30
N TRP A 467 -17.47 10.94 -19.25
CA TRP A 467 -17.63 9.49 -19.09
C TRP A 467 -18.76 9.14 -18.13
N LEU A 468 -19.19 7.86 -18.12
CA LEU A 468 -20.15 7.35 -17.14
C LEU A 468 -19.49 6.66 -15.96
N SER A 469 -20.13 6.72 -14.79
CA SER A 469 -19.86 5.80 -13.70
C SER A 469 -20.08 4.35 -14.13
N PRO A 470 -19.40 3.37 -13.50
CA PRO A 470 -19.56 1.95 -13.85
C PRO A 470 -21.01 1.44 -13.75
N ASP A 471 -21.80 2.00 -12.82
CA ASP A 471 -23.21 1.67 -12.64
C ASP A 471 -24.16 2.44 -13.58
N GLY A 472 -23.62 3.35 -14.40
CA GLY A 472 -24.38 4.17 -15.35
C GLY A 472 -25.26 5.24 -14.71
N ARG A 473 -25.19 5.44 -13.40
CA ARG A 473 -26.05 6.40 -12.66
C ARG A 473 -25.51 7.83 -12.69
N ARG A 474 -24.23 8.02 -13.01
CA ARG A 474 -23.59 9.33 -13.05
C ARG A 474 -22.88 9.56 -14.38
N LEU A 475 -23.07 10.75 -14.94
CA LEU A 475 -22.26 11.29 -16.03
C LEU A 475 -21.26 12.28 -15.44
N TYR A 476 -19.97 12.00 -15.58
CA TYR A 476 -18.90 12.92 -15.24
C TYR A 476 -18.50 13.73 -16.46
N ALA A 477 -18.32 15.03 -16.29
CA ALA A 477 -17.83 15.92 -17.34
C ALA A 477 -16.95 17.02 -16.77
N TYR A 478 -15.89 17.38 -17.50
CA TYR A 478 -15.04 18.50 -17.13
C TYR A 478 -15.71 19.85 -17.42
N ALA A 479 -15.97 20.60 -16.35
CA ALA A 479 -16.44 21.98 -16.39
C ALA A 479 -15.24 22.92 -16.27
N MET A 480 -14.83 23.49 -17.41
CA MET A 480 -13.62 24.31 -17.52
C MET A 480 -13.67 25.55 -16.62
N GLN A 481 -14.79 26.30 -16.65
CA GLN A 481 -14.94 27.51 -15.84
C GLN A 481 -14.90 27.24 -14.33
N LYS A 482 -15.21 26.01 -13.90
CA LYS A 482 -15.18 25.59 -12.50
C LYS A 482 -13.86 24.94 -12.10
N SER A 483 -12.97 24.67 -13.07
CA SER A 483 -11.76 23.84 -12.87
C SER A 483 -12.08 22.57 -12.10
N ALA A 484 -13.12 21.86 -12.54
CA ALA A 484 -13.66 20.72 -11.81
C ALA A 484 -14.34 19.70 -12.73
N ILE A 485 -14.41 18.44 -12.27
CA ILE A 485 -15.33 17.44 -12.82
C ILE A 485 -16.69 17.61 -12.15
N VAL A 486 -17.75 17.75 -12.93
CA VAL A 486 -19.13 17.77 -12.43
C VAL A 486 -19.77 16.43 -12.74
N ALA A 487 -20.38 15.82 -11.72
CA ALA A 487 -21.18 14.61 -11.85
C ALA A 487 -22.67 14.98 -11.94
N PHE A 488 -23.34 14.50 -12.98
CA PHE A 488 -24.77 14.61 -13.19
C PHE A 488 -25.46 13.27 -12.96
N ASP A 489 -26.60 13.24 -12.28
CA ASP A 489 -27.44 12.05 -12.17
C ASP A 489 -28.09 11.76 -13.53
N THR A 490 -27.92 10.56 -14.07
CA THR A 490 -28.36 10.22 -15.43
C THR A 490 -29.87 10.04 -15.56
N ALA A 491 -30.60 9.85 -14.44
CA ALA A 491 -32.05 9.74 -14.45
C ALA A 491 -32.72 11.12 -14.46
N THR A 492 -32.19 12.06 -13.69
CA THR A 492 -32.76 13.39 -13.48
C THR A 492 -32.07 14.49 -14.28
N ASN A 493 -30.87 14.23 -14.82
CA ASN A 493 -29.99 15.20 -15.47
C ASN A 493 -29.50 16.35 -14.57
N ALA A 494 -29.72 16.27 -13.26
CA ALA A 494 -29.32 17.30 -12.32
C ALA A 494 -27.85 17.09 -11.88
N PRO A 495 -27.08 18.18 -11.65
CA PRO A 495 -25.77 18.07 -11.03
C PRO A 495 -25.91 17.56 -9.58
N VAL A 496 -25.07 16.61 -9.19
CA VAL A 496 -25.08 15.98 -7.86
C VAL A 496 -23.84 16.33 -7.06
N GLN A 497 -22.67 16.35 -7.72
CA GLN A 497 -21.39 16.55 -7.03
C GLN A 497 -20.38 17.21 -7.96
N THR A 498 -19.51 18.05 -7.38
CA THR A 498 -18.40 18.70 -8.07
C THR A 498 -17.09 18.27 -7.42
N TYR A 499 -16.11 17.91 -8.24
CA TYR A 499 -14.80 17.44 -7.83
C TYR A 499 -13.75 18.40 -8.39
N PRO A 500 -13.13 19.25 -7.55
CA PRO A 500 -12.05 20.11 -7.98
C PRO A 500 -10.92 19.30 -8.63
N VAL A 501 -10.33 19.87 -9.67
CA VAL A 501 -9.09 19.34 -10.28
C VAL A 501 -7.99 20.38 -10.18
N ASP A 502 -6.75 19.94 -10.34
CA ASP A 502 -5.59 20.81 -10.31
C ASP A 502 -5.60 21.78 -11.50
N GLN A 503 -4.92 22.93 -11.37
CA GLN A 503 -4.89 23.96 -12.41
C GLN A 503 -4.25 23.47 -13.72
N ASP A 504 -3.33 22.52 -13.61
CA ASP A 504 -2.64 21.88 -14.72
C ASP A 504 -3.35 20.61 -15.21
N PHE A 505 -4.63 20.40 -14.85
CA PHE A 505 -5.43 19.27 -15.34
C PHE A 505 -5.54 19.30 -16.86
N ILE A 506 -5.19 18.18 -17.50
CA ILE A 506 -5.20 18.08 -18.95
C ILE A 506 -6.36 17.18 -19.41
N GLN A 507 -6.54 15.99 -18.83
CA GLN A 507 -7.72 15.15 -19.10
C GLN A 507 -7.87 14.01 -18.09
N ALA A 508 -9.10 13.49 -18.04
CA ALA A 508 -9.47 12.25 -17.39
C ALA A 508 -10.01 11.24 -18.41
N MET A 509 -9.69 9.97 -18.20
CA MET A 509 -10.08 8.84 -19.05
C MET A 509 -10.52 7.65 -18.20
N PRO A 510 -11.73 7.12 -18.39
CA PRO A 510 -12.16 5.93 -17.66
C PRO A 510 -11.34 4.72 -18.11
N GLY A 511 -10.91 3.90 -17.15
CA GLY A 511 -10.39 2.57 -17.44
C GLY A 511 -11.51 1.65 -17.92
N ALA A 512 -11.19 0.70 -18.80
CA ALA A 512 -12.12 -0.35 -19.21
C ALA A 512 -12.70 -1.10 -18.01
N ASN A 513 -13.93 -1.59 -18.17
CA ASN A 513 -14.68 -2.36 -17.16
C ASN A 513 -14.98 -1.59 -15.85
N GLY A 514 -14.75 -0.28 -15.80
CA GLY A 514 -15.11 0.55 -14.64
C GLY A 514 -14.21 0.36 -13.41
N ALA A 515 -13.00 -0.16 -13.59
CA ALA A 515 -12.06 -0.42 -12.49
C ALA A 515 -11.51 0.87 -11.83
N GLY A 516 -11.46 1.97 -12.58
CA GLY A 516 -10.96 3.27 -12.14
C GLY A 516 -10.97 4.27 -13.27
N THR A 517 -10.48 5.48 -12.99
CA THR A 517 -10.34 6.56 -13.96
C THR A 517 -8.94 7.13 -13.85
N TRP A 518 -8.24 7.20 -14.98
CA TRP A 518 -6.99 7.92 -15.10
C TRP A 518 -7.26 9.41 -15.08
N PHE A 519 -6.57 10.13 -14.22
CA PHE A 519 -6.48 11.58 -14.21
C PHE A 519 -5.05 11.94 -14.53
N TYR A 520 -4.83 12.85 -15.46
CA TYR A 520 -3.49 13.33 -15.72
C TYR A 520 -3.46 14.85 -15.80
N ASN A 521 -2.43 15.39 -15.19
CA ASN A 521 -2.09 16.80 -15.18
C ASN A 521 -0.62 16.93 -15.61
N ALA A 522 -0.07 18.14 -15.67
CA ALA A 522 1.30 18.33 -16.15
C ALA A 522 2.36 17.73 -15.19
N SER A 523 2.01 17.51 -13.92
CA SER A 523 2.94 17.11 -12.87
C SER A 523 2.80 15.65 -12.40
N ALA A 524 1.69 14.98 -12.71
CA ALA A 524 1.35 13.65 -12.21
C ALA A 524 0.30 12.93 -13.08
N VAL A 525 0.41 11.61 -13.08
CA VAL A 525 -0.66 10.69 -13.50
C VAL A 525 -1.26 10.06 -12.25
N GLN A 526 -2.58 9.99 -12.16
CA GLN A 526 -3.29 9.46 -10.99
C GLN A 526 -4.31 8.42 -11.42
N TRP A 527 -4.32 7.29 -10.70
CA TRP A 527 -5.39 6.30 -10.81
C TRP A 527 -6.40 6.57 -9.72
N ARG A 528 -7.62 6.95 -10.10
CA ARG A 528 -8.71 7.28 -9.16
C ARG A 528 -9.80 6.23 -9.20
N ASP A 529 -10.50 6.07 -8.08
CA ASP A 529 -11.71 5.23 -8.01
C ASP A 529 -12.77 5.72 -9.00
N ALA A 530 -13.43 4.80 -9.72
CA ALA A 530 -14.34 5.15 -10.81
C ALA A 530 -15.62 5.89 -10.36
N SER A 531 -15.98 5.81 -9.08
CA SER A 531 -17.21 6.43 -8.54
C SER A 531 -16.91 7.59 -7.58
N SER A 532 -16.02 7.38 -6.60
CA SER A 532 -15.67 8.42 -5.63
C SER A 532 -14.66 9.42 -6.18
N LEU A 533 -13.93 9.07 -7.25
CA LEU A 533 -12.80 9.83 -7.78
C LEU A 533 -11.71 10.10 -6.73
N THR A 534 -11.60 9.25 -5.70
CA THR A 534 -10.50 9.32 -4.73
C THR A 534 -9.25 8.70 -5.33
N ALA A 535 -8.10 9.36 -5.21
CA ALA A 535 -6.82 8.84 -5.70
C ALA A 535 -6.45 7.54 -4.97
N ARG A 536 -6.20 6.48 -5.75
CA ARG A 536 -5.68 5.18 -5.29
C ARG A 536 -4.18 5.05 -5.55
N GLY A 537 -3.66 5.79 -6.52
CA GLY A 537 -2.24 5.91 -6.83
C GLY A 537 -1.94 7.24 -7.49
N SER A 538 -0.80 7.83 -7.16
CA SER A 538 -0.26 9.04 -7.78
C SER A 538 1.16 8.75 -8.26
N TYR A 539 1.44 9.10 -9.50
CA TYR A 539 2.69 8.82 -10.20
C TYR A 539 3.24 10.14 -10.73
N PRO A 540 4.26 10.73 -10.07
CA PRO A 540 4.83 11.99 -10.53
C PRO A 540 5.42 11.87 -11.93
N VAL A 541 5.21 12.89 -12.75
CA VAL A 541 5.72 12.98 -14.12
C VAL A 541 7.06 13.72 -14.10
N CYS A 542 8.09 13.08 -14.65
CA CYS A 542 9.46 13.60 -14.72
C CYS A 542 9.76 14.28 -16.06
N GLN A 543 9.02 13.95 -17.13
CA GLN A 543 9.17 14.53 -18.46
C GLN A 543 7.99 15.46 -18.78
N THR A 544 8.28 16.73 -19.06
CA THR A 544 7.26 17.80 -19.18
C THR A 544 6.55 17.87 -20.54
N SER A 545 6.89 17.00 -21.50
CA SER A 545 6.34 17.01 -22.87
C SER A 545 5.42 15.82 -23.09
N MET A 546 4.11 16.01 -22.95
CA MET A 546 3.10 14.99 -23.28
C MET A 546 1.97 15.59 -24.14
N HIS A 547 1.73 14.97 -25.30
CA HIS A 547 0.64 15.32 -26.22
C HIS A 547 -0.50 14.29 -26.20
N GLY A 548 -0.14 13.02 -26.01
CA GLY A 548 -1.08 11.89 -26.04
C GLY A 548 -0.88 11.02 -24.81
N PHE A 549 -1.99 10.63 -24.20
CA PHE A 549 -2.05 9.73 -23.06
C PHE A 549 -3.23 8.78 -23.27
N ASP A 550 -3.01 7.49 -23.05
CA ASP A 550 -4.09 6.51 -22.88
C ASP A 550 -3.69 5.50 -21.82
N GLY A 551 -4.67 4.92 -21.16
CA GLY A 551 -4.45 3.91 -20.13
C GLY A 551 -5.18 2.62 -20.48
N ASN A 552 -4.56 1.49 -20.18
CA ASN A 552 -5.27 0.23 -20.28
C ASN A 552 -6.35 0.13 -19.19
N GLY A 553 -7.28 -0.80 -19.37
CA GLY A 553 -8.49 -0.78 -18.56
C GLY A 553 -8.35 -1.16 -17.09
N ASP A 554 -7.29 -1.87 -16.72
CA ASP A 554 -7.05 -2.29 -15.34
C ASP A 554 -6.06 -1.40 -14.58
N GLY A 555 -5.57 -0.33 -15.22
CA GLY A 555 -4.67 0.62 -14.60
C GLY A 555 -3.21 0.15 -14.52
N THR A 556 -2.83 -0.93 -15.21
CA THR A 556 -1.48 -1.51 -15.13
C THR A 556 -0.50 -0.96 -16.16
N LEU A 557 -1.00 -0.43 -17.28
CA LEU A 557 -0.21 0.15 -18.37
C LEU A 557 -0.76 1.51 -18.77
N ILE A 558 0.15 2.41 -19.11
CA ILE A 558 -0.15 3.68 -19.77
C ILE A 558 0.66 3.78 -21.06
N ALA A 559 0.10 4.42 -22.07
CA ALA A 559 0.70 4.75 -23.34
C ALA A 559 0.85 6.27 -23.41
N VAL A 560 2.07 6.76 -23.61
CA VAL A 560 2.39 8.20 -23.60
C VAL A 560 3.19 8.62 -24.83
N THR A 561 2.92 9.81 -25.35
CA THR A 561 3.62 10.37 -26.51
C THR A 561 4.05 11.82 -26.30
N GLY A 562 5.28 12.15 -26.70
CA GLY A 562 5.82 13.52 -26.72
C GLY A 562 5.51 14.30 -28.02
N TYR A 563 5.85 15.59 -28.03
CA TYR A 563 5.62 16.53 -29.14
C TYR A 563 6.71 16.52 -30.23
N ASP A 564 7.81 15.81 -30.00
CA ASP A 564 9.11 15.97 -30.68
C ASP A 564 9.46 14.81 -31.63
N GLY A 565 8.45 14.06 -32.08
CA GLY A 565 8.68 12.89 -32.94
C GLY A 565 9.30 11.71 -32.19
N LYS A 566 9.32 11.75 -30.85
CA LYS A 566 9.68 10.62 -30.00
C LYS A 566 8.76 9.43 -30.22
N PRO A 567 9.27 8.21 -30.00
CA PRO A 567 8.44 7.02 -30.04
C PRO A 567 7.35 7.09 -28.97
N LEU A 568 6.23 6.44 -29.26
CA LEU A 568 5.21 6.12 -28.28
C LEU A 568 5.80 5.18 -27.24
N ARG A 569 5.72 5.55 -25.96
CA ARG A 569 6.18 4.75 -24.83
C ARG A 569 5.00 4.07 -24.15
N VAL A 570 5.14 2.78 -23.88
CA VAL A 570 4.23 2.05 -22.99
C VAL A 570 4.95 1.82 -21.67
N ILE A 571 4.33 2.24 -20.57
CA ILE A 571 4.92 2.26 -19.24
C ILE A 571 4.08 1.38 -18.32
N LYS A 572 4.73 0.55 -17.52
CA LYS A 572 4.10 -0.24 -16.49
C LYS A 572 4.02 0.56 -15.20
N THR A 573 2.80 0.78 -14.72
CA THR A 573 2.52 1.75 -13.65
C THR A 573 3.10 1.31 -12.30
N ALA A 574 3.12 0.01 -12.03
CA ALA A 574 3.67 -0.57 -10.80
C ALA A 574 5.18 -0.35 -10.66
N THR A 575 5.94 -0.46 -11.75
CA THR A 575 7.40 -0.29 -11.76
C THR A 575 7.83 1.11 -12.18
N ARG A 576 6.92 1.90 -12.76
CA ARG A 576 7.17 3.22 -13.34
C ARG A 576 8.24 3.18 -14.45
N ARG A 577 8.36 2.02 -15.12
CA ARG A 577 9.36 1.75 -16.17
C ARG A 577 8.71 1.58 -17.52
N THR A 578 9.38 2.07 -18.55
CA THR A 578 9.06 1.78 -19.94
C THR A 578 9.21 0.29 -20.21
N VAL A 579 8.19 -0.31 -20.82
CA VAL A 579 8.14 -1.74 -21.20
C VAL A 579 7.95 -1.93 -22.72
N GLY A 580 7.95 -0.83 -23.48
CA GLY A 580 7.90 -0.86 -24.93
C GLY A 580 7.99 0.54 -25.53
N GLU A 581 8.71 0.64 -26.64
CA GLU A 581 8.79 1.84 -27.47
C GLU A 581 8.41 1.54 -28.92
N PHE A 582 7.59 2.41 -29.51
CA PHE A 582 7.04 2.21 -30.85
C PHE A 582 7.18 3.47 -31.69
N PRO A 583 7.79 3.39 -32.88
CA PRO A 583 7.83 4.53 -33.78
C PRO A 583 6.43 4.79 -34.32
N VAL A 584 6.03 6.06 -34.32
CA VAL A 584 4.71 6.51 -34.76
C VAL A 584 4.88 7.71 -35.70
N THR A 585 4.12 7.72 -36.80
CA THR A 585 4.32 8.73 -37.86
C THR A 585 3.65 10.04 -37.50
N ALA A 586 4.47 11.09 -37.33
CA ALA A 586 4.06 12.50 -37.22
C ALA A 586 3.03 12.79 -36.11
N GLY A 587 3.43 12.46 -34.88
CA GLY A 587 2.67 12.71 -33.65
C GLY A 587 1.46 11.78 -33.52
N VAL A 588 0.95 11.64 -32.29
CA VAL A 588 -0.22 10.80 -31.99
C VAL A 588 -1.29 11.67 -31.37
N SER A 589 -2.50 11.60 -31.93
CA SER A 589 -3.68 12.31 -31.41
C SER A 589 -4.48 11.46 -30.44
N GLN A 590 -4.48 10.13 -30.61
CA GLN A 590 -5.15 9.19 -29.71
C GLN A 590 -4.48 7.82 -29.77
N THR A 591 -4.50 7.09 -28.65
CA THR A 591 -4.18 5.66 -28.58
C THR A 591 -5.35 4.88 -27.99
N ILE A 592 -5.48 3.60 -28.34
CA ILE A 592 -6.43 2.66 -27.72
C ILE A 592 -5.74 1.31 -27.53
N PHE A 593 -5.70 0.83 -26.30
CA PHE A 593 -5.35 -0.57 -26.02
C PHE A 593 -6.45 -1.52 -26.51
N ALA A 594 -6.08 -2.51 -27.31
CA ALA A 594 -6.99 -3.57 -27.71
C ALA A 594 -7.34 -4.46 -26.50
N PRO A 595 -8.50 -5.15 -26.51
CA PRO A 595 -8.91 -6.05 -25.44
C PRO A 595 -7.92 -7.18 -25.13
N ASP A 596 -7.09 -7.58 -26.11
CA ASP A 596 -6.06 -8.61 -25.97
C ASP A 596 -4.85 -8.16 -25.13
N ARG A 597 -4.73 -6.85 -24.83
CA ARG A 597 -3.63 -6.20 -24.11
C ARG A 597 -2.25 -6.35 -24.78
N ARG A 598 -2.20 -6.89 -25.98
CA ARG A 598 -0.98 -7.09 -26.78
C ARG A 598 -0.94 -6.17 -27.98
N THR A 599 -2.09 -5.67 -28.41
CA THR A 599 -2.22 -4.78 -29.55
C THR A 599 -2.54 -3.37 -29.06
N LEU A 600 -1.86 -2.39 -29.64
CA LEU A 600 -2.08 -0.97 -29.38
C LEU A 600 -2.37 -0.28 -30.72
N PHE A 601 -3.49 0.43 -30.79
CA PHE A 601 -3.84 1.25 -31.94
C PHE A 601 -3.39 2.68 -31.68
N ALA A 602 -2.62 3.25 -32.60
CA ALA A 602 -2.15 4.64 -32.49
C ALA A 602 -2.61 5.45 -33.71
N LEU A 603 -3.40 6.49 -33.45
CA LEU A 603 -3.90 7.40 -34.47
C LEU A 603 -2.91 8.55 -34.61
N GLY A 604 -2.22 8.58 -35.74
CA GLY A 604 -1.26 9.61 -36.08
C GLY A 604 -1.97 10.90 -36.48
N ALA A 605 -1.49 12.04 -35.98
CA ALA A 605 -2.08 13.36 -36.27
C ALA A 605 -2.05 13.73 -37.77
N SER A 606 -1.20 13.05 -38.55
CA SER A 606 -0.98 13.24 -39.98
C SER A 606 -1.82 12.33 -40.90
N GLY A 607 -2.80 11.59 -40.36
CA GLY A 607 -3.68 10.77 -41.19
C GLY A 607 -3.33 9.29 -41.29
N THR A 608 -2.61 8.75 -40.31
CA THR A 608 -2.24 7.33 -40.27
C THR A 608 -2.82 6.63 -39.04
N LEU A 609 -3.10 5.34 -39.15
CA LEU A 609 -3.46 4.46 -38.05
C LEU A 609 -2.45 3.32 -37.99
N SER A 610 -1.73 3.21 -36.87
CA SER A 610 -0.70 2.21 -36.66
C SER A 610 -1.22 1.06 -35.79
N PHE A 611 -0.93 -0.17 -36.23
CA PHE A 611 -1.24 -1.42 -35.52
C PHE A 611 0.04 -1.94 -34.86
N LEU A 612 0.22 -1.60 -33.59
CA LEU A 612 1.42 -1.86 -32.82
C LEU A 612 1.25 -3.13 -31.97
N SER A 613 2.33 -3.87 -31.76
CA SER A 613 2.33 -5.11 -30.98
C SER A 613 3.33 -5.01 -29.85
N MET A 614 2.88 -5.25 -28.61
CA MET A 614 3.71 -5.25 -27.41
C MET A 614 4.89 -6.24 -27.47
N ASP A 615 4.79 -7.26 -28.33
CA ASP A 615 5.85 -8.27 -28.52
C ASP A 615 6.95 -7.78 -29.49
N ARG A 616 6.81 -6.60 -30.10
CA ARG A 616 7.71 -6.05 -31.13
C ARG A 616 7.97 -4.57 -30.89
N SER A 617 8.89 -4.26 -29.99
CA SER A 617 9.29 -2.89 -29.64
C SER A 617 10.71 -2.56 -30.10
N LEU A 618 11.04 -1.27 -30.10
CA LEU A 618 12.42 -0.78 -30.15
C LEU A 618 13.18 -1.20 -28.88
N ASP A 619 14.51 -0.96 -28.88
CA ASP A 619 15.32 -1.09 -27.67
C ASP A 619 15.12 0.11 -26.74
N TYR A 620 14.18 -0.03 -25.81
CA TYR A 620 13.78 1.01 -24.86
C TYR A 620 14.67 1.07 -23.60
N LEU A 621 15.71 0.23 -23.49
CA LEU A 621 16.71 0.33 -22.41
C LEU A 621 17.90 1.23 -22.78
N ARG A 622 17.98 1.71 -24.02
CA ARG A 622 18.97 2.73 -24.35
C ARG A 622 18.62 4.00 -23.59
N ASP A 623 19.56 4.43 -22.76
CA ASP A 623 19.49 5.76 -22.16
C ASP A 623 19.75 6.78 -23.27
N ASP A 624 18.66 7.25 -23.88
CA ASP A 624 18.69 8.29 -24.89
C ASP A 624 18.84 9.70 -24.26
N GLY A 625 19.08 9.77 -22.94
CA GLY A 625 19.31 11.00 -22.19
C GLY A 625 18.03 11.68 -21.67
N ASP A 626 16.86 11.15 -22.02
CA ASP A 626 15.56 11.71 -21.58
C ASP A 626 15.10 11.15 -20.22
N GLY A 627 15.63 10.00 -19.77
CA GLY A 627 15.16 9.31 -18.57
C GLY A 627 13.77 8.65 -18.73
N GLU A 628 13.18 8.22 -17.61
CA GLU A 628 11.81 7.68 -17.58
C GLU A 628 10.77 8.80 -17.54
N PHE A 629 9.61 8.56 -18.15
CA PHE A 629 8.50 9.51 -18.13
C PHE A 629 7.91 9.68 -16.72
N LEU A 630 7.71 8.58 -15.99
CA LEU A 630 7.29 8.61 -14.59
C LEU A 630 8.52 8.61 -13.69
N CYS A 631 8.50 9.42 -12.64
CA CYS A 631 9.58 9.48 -11.68
C CYS A 631 9.73 8.16 -10.93
N ALA A 632 10.98 7.71 -10.76
CA ALA A 632 11.28 6.51 -9.99
C ALA A 632 10.67 6.58 -8.58
N VAL A 633 10.36 5.41 -8.01
CA VAL A 633 9.90 5.32 -6.62
C VAL A 633 11.04 5.80 -5.72
N SER A 634 10.90 6.98 -5.13
CA SER A 634 11.87 7.46 -4.16
C SER A 634 11.63 6.75 -2.83
N ALA A 635 12.69 6.45 -2.06
CA ALA A 635 12.54 5.96 -0.69
C ALA A 635 11.84 6.99 0.24
N ALA A 636 11.66 8.23 -0.22
CA ALA A 636 11.03 9.34 0.49
C ALA A 636 9.53 9.52 0.17
N ASP A 637 8.97 8.78 -0.80
CA ASP A 637 7.52 8.85 -1.13
C ASP A 637 6.62 8.32 0.02
N GLY A 638 7.22 7.82 1.11
CA GLY A 638 6.54 7.43 2.36
C GLY A 638 6.81 8.36 3.56
N THR A 639 7.50 9.48 3.36
CA THR A 639 7.88 10.44 4.40
C THR A 639 7.41 11.84 4.05
N GLU A 640 6.10 12.05 3.99
CA GLU A 640 5.51 13.38 4.16
C GLU A 640 4.47 13.31 5.28
N ASP A 641 4.91 13.64 6.50
CA ASP A 641 4.23 14.69 7.27
C ASP A 641 5.16 15.24 8.38
N GLY A 642 5.48 16.53 8.22
CA GLY A 642 5.81 17.53 9.23
C GLY A 642 6.76 17.18 10.38
N GLY A 643 8.04 17.48 10.20
CA GLY A 643 8.91 17.86 11.32
C GLY A 643 8.96 19.38 11.44
N GLU A 644 8.38 19.92 12.52
CA GLU A 644 8.88 21.05 13.30
C GLU A 644 8.59 20.80 14.79
#